data_AF-A0A929PD19-F1
#
_entry.id   AF-A0A929PD19-F1
#
_cell.length_a   1.000
_cell.length_b   1.000
_cell.length_c   1.000
_cell.angle_alpha   90.00
_cell.angle_beta   90.00
_cell.angle_gamma   90.00
#
_symmetry.space_group_name_H-M   'P 1'
#
loop_
_entity.id
_entity.type
_entity.pdbx_description
1 polymer ?
#
loop_
_entity_poly.entity_id
_entity_poly.type
_entity_poly.pdbx_seq_one_letter_code
_entity_poly.pdbx_strand_id
1 'polypeptide(L)'
;MSSLKTRRSQLLAGHSSPIGLPSVTGLSPEKKKIALFRSLFRGREDVFARRFESAKTGKSGYQPCCRKEWIKGLCRKPKIKCHDCESRDFVPVSDEVIKSHLLGRDISMKRSKRDYTIGVYPLLPDETCWFLAVDFDKEGWLDDVSVYLDTCRIYKVPAVLERSRSGNGGHVWIFFLEPIPAGLARQLGAFILTEAMEQRPEIGFGSYDRFFPSQDTMPRGGFGNLIALPLQKKPREKGNTLFLDEHFVPHTDQWAFLSSVSRMSFSEVEAVVSQASMRGGIIGVRMVTTDEEDGEPWLEPPSREKKELPISGPLPKQIELVLGNQIYIEKEILPPALKNRLIRLAAFQNPEFYRAQAMRFPTFDKPRIINCCEDFPKYIGIPRGCLEEVISLLESFGIRTVLKDEQFEGRKIDIRFQGVLRPEQGKAVEALLRHDTGVLSASTAFGKTVVAAFLIAKREVNTLVMVHRRQLLDQWIARLTTFLDIDPKKIGQIGGGKRKPTGVIDVAIIQSLSKKGIVDDIVGDYGHLVVDECHHVSARSFEIAARQSKAKYVTGLSATVVRKDGHHPIIFMNCGPIRYKVDERKQAIRRPFTHKVVVRKTQFQLPTHLKIKEPLAIHELYAALISDDKRNSMIIED
;
A
#
# COMPACT_ATOMS: atom_id res chain seq x y z
N MET A 1 -4.73 31.36 52.34
CA MET A 1 -5.02 30.30 51.35
C MET A 1 -4.49 30.60 49.92
N SER A 2 -3.52 31.52 49.73
CA SER A 2 -2.89 31.77 48.41
C SER A 2 -1.41 31.37 48.31
N SER A 3 -0.73 30.89 49.37
CA SER A 3 0.69 30.49 49.29
C SER A 3 0.95 29.00 49.02
N LEU A 4 -0.09 28.16 48.94
CA LEU A 4 0.03 26.74 48.57
C LEU A 4 -0.15 26.47 47.06
N LYS A 5 -0.74 27.42 46.31
CA LYS A 5 -0.85 27.30 44.84
C LYS A 5 0.42 27.74 44.12
N THR A 6 1.20 28.66 44.68
CA THR A 6 2.46 29.14 44.08
C THR A 6 3.62 28.14 44.22
N ARG A 7 3.59 27.27 45.25
CA ARG A 7 4.59 26.21 45.42
C ARG A 7 4.36 24.97 44.56
N ARG A 8 3.15 24.76 44.02
CA ARG A 8 2.83 23.61 43.16
C ARG A 8 3.14 23.86 41.68
N SER A 9 3.18 25.13 41.25
CA SER A 9 3.61 25.53 39.91
C SER A 9 5.14 25.64 39.76
N GLN A 10 5.91 25.67 40.84
CA GLN A 10 7.39 25.63 40.82
C GLN A 10 7.99 24.22 41.01
N LEU A 11 7.18 23.20 41.34
CA LEU A 11 7.63 21.80 41.52
C LEU A 11 7.31 20.88 40.32
N LEU A 12 6.73 21.42 39.24
CA LEU A 12 6.49 20.71 37.97
C LEU A 12 7.36 21.24 36.82
N ALA A 13 8.24 22.20 37.09
CA ALA A 13 9.29 22.64 36.18
C ALA A 13 10.64 22.17 36.73
N GLY A 14 11.05 20.95 36.38
CA GLY A 14 12.35 20.44 36.83
C GLY A 14 12.43 18.93 36.89
N HIS A 15 12.39 18.28 35.72
CA HIS A 15 13.10 17.02 35.47
C HIS A 15 13.68 17.07 34.05
N SER A 16 14.34 18.17 33.71
CA SER A 16 15.41 18.12 32.72
C SER A 16 16.61 17.52 33.41
N SER A 17 16.94 16.27 33.08
CA SER A 17 18.26 15.72 33.37
C SER A 17 19.31 16.71 32.85
N PRO A 18 20.44 16.92 33.55
CA PRO A 18 21.39 17.96 33.19
C PRO A 18 21.90 17.68 31.77
N ILE A 19 21.60 18.59 30.85
CA ILE A 19 22.24 18.64 29.53
C ILE A 19 23.73 18.85 29.81
N GLY A 20 24.49 17.77 29.78
CA GLY A 20 25.94 17.86 29.82
C GLY A 20 26.41 18.78 28.70
N LEU A 21 27.37 19.66 29.01
CA LEU A 21 28.01 20.51 28.02
C LEU A 21 28.40 19.68 26.78
N PRO A 22 28.22 20.21 25.54
CA PRO A 22 28.59 19.49 24.33
C PRO A 22 30.08 19.11 24.40
N SER A 23 30.37 17.82 24.36
CA SER A 23 31.74 17.30 24.51
C SER A 23 32.62 17.60 23.28
N VAL A 24 32.01 17.96 22.15
CA VAL A 24 32.66 18.30 20.88
C VAL A 24 31.91 19.45 20.20
N THR A 25 32.63 20.47 19.75
CA THR A 25 32.12 21.67 19.05
C THR A 25 32.86 21.89 17.73
N GLY A 26 32.46 22.88 16.93
CA GLY A 26 33.13 23.26 15.69
C GLY A 26 34.62 23.59 15.87
N LEU A 27 34.96 24.15 17.05
CA LEU A 27 36.32 24.50 17.45
C LEU A 27 37.15 23.31 17.98
N SER A 28 36.51 22.16 18.20
CA SER A 28 37.22 20.98 18.70
C SER A 28 38.21 20.40 17.67
N PRO A 29 39.27 19.70 18.12
CA PRO A 29 40.24 19.06 17.23
C PRO A 29 39.58 18.10 16.24
N GLU A 30 40.15 18.01 15.02
CA GLU A 30 39.63 17.15 13.94
C GLU A 30 39.42 15.69 14.40
N LYS A 31 40.35 15.15 15.19
CA LYS A 31 40.28 13.78 15.72
C LYS A 31 39.02 13.53 16.55
N LYS A 32 38.62 14.50 17.39
CA LYS A 32 37.39 14.39 18.21
C LYS A 32 36.13 14.44 17.34
N LYS A 33 36.11 15.31 16.31
CA LYS A 33 35.00 15.42 15.36
C LYS A 33 34.83 14.14 14.53
N ILE A 34 35.93 13.56 14.05
CA ILE A 34 35.91 12.28 13.31
C ILE A 34 35.42 11.14 14.22
N ALA A 35 35.91 11.07 15.46
CA ALA A 35 35.47 10.05 16.42
C ALA A 35 33.96 10.15 16.72
N LEU A 36 33.45 11.37 16.95
CA LEU A 36 32.01 11.61 17.14
C LEU A 36 31.21 11.16 15.91
N PHE A 37 31.63 11.59 14.71
CA PHE A 37 30.96 11.24 13.46
C PHE A 37 30.88 9.72 13.25
N ARG A 38 31.99 9.00 13.47
CA ARG A 38 32.06 7.54 13.37
C ARG A 38 31.21 6.83 14.42
N SER A 39 31.02 7.45 15.58
CA SER A 39 30.22 6.86 16.66
C SER A 39 28.71 6.94 16.42
N LEU A 40 28.26 7.87 15.57
CA LEU A 40 26.84 8.05 15.22
C LEU A 40 26.51 7.37 13.89
N PHE A 41 27.26 7.68 12.83
CA PHE A 41 27.01 7.16 11.48
C PHE A 41 27.75 5.86 11.22
N ARG A 42 27.56 4.89 12.13
CA ARG A 42 28.25 3.60 12.10
C ARG A 42 27.46 2.57 11.29
N GLY A 43 28.15 1.90 10.38
CA GLY A 43 27.63 0.74 9.66
C GLY A 43 28.76 -0.24 9.42
N ARG A 44 28.81 -0.87 8.25
CA ARG A 44 29.93 -1.74 7.87
C ARG A 44 31.26 -1.00 7.86
N GLU A 45 32.25 -1.58 8.54
CA GLU A 45 33.61 -1.04 8.60
C GLU A 45 34.52 -1.60 7.51
N ASP A 46 34.15 -2.73 6.90
CA ASP A 46 34.94 -3.41 5.87
C ASP A 46 34.73 -2.85 4.46
N VAL A 47 33.67 -2.08 4.24
CA VAL A 47 33.33 -1.51 2.92
C VAL A 47 32.52 -0.22 3.04
N PHE A 48 32.83 0.75 2.18
CA PHE A 48 31.99 1.94 1.94
C PHE A 48 31.78 2.16 0.45
N ALA A 49 30.80 2.98 0.10
CA ALA A 49 30.58 3.40 -1.27
C ALA A 49 31.03 4.85 -1.48
N ARG A 50 31.66 5.14 -2.61
CA ARG A 50 32.01 6.50 -3.03
C ARG A 50 31.06 6.96 -4.12
N ARG A 51 30.62 8.22 -4.01
CA ARG A 51 29.85 8.89 -5.05
C ARG A 51 30.72 9.08 -6.29
N PHE A 52 30.20 8.74 -7.45
CA PHE A 52 30.80 9.06 -8.73
C PHE A 52 29.85 9.93 -9.56
N GLU A 53 30.43 10.65 -10.50
CA GLU A 53 29.72 11.44 -11.48
C GLU A 53 30.42 11.26 -12.82
N SER A 54 29.69 10.72 -13.80
CA SER A 54 30.23 10.44 -15.12
C SER A 54 30.27 11.72 -15.93
N ALA A 55 31.46 12.23 -16.20
CA ALA A 55 31.65 13.39 -17.08
C ALA A 55 31.14 13.15 -18.52
N LYS A 56 31.03 11.88 -18.95
CA LYS A 56 30.53 11.51 -20.29
C LYS A 56 29.01 11.46 -20.39
N THR A 57 28.31 11.08 -19.32
CA THR A 57 26.87 10.78 -19.36
C THR A 57 26.04 11.63 -18.41
N GLY A 58 26.67 12.47 -17.58
CA GLY A 58 26.00 13.25 -16.53
C GLY A 58 25.41 12.40 -15.39
N LYS A 59 25.41 11.06 -15.51
CA LYS A 59 24.85 10.17 -14.48
C LYS A 59 25.73 10.18 -13.24
N SER A 60 25.08 10.24 -12.08
CA SER A 60 25.73 10.10 -10.78
C SER A 60 25.17 8.91 -10.02
N GLY A 61 25.95 8.41 -9.07
CA GLY A 61 25.57 7.27 -8.25
C GLY A 61 26.64 6.95 -7.23
N TYR A 62 26.46 5.86 -6.52
CA TYR A 62 27.44 5.37 -5.54
C TYR A 62 27.93 3.98 -5.94
N GLN A 63 29.19 3.70 -5.63
CA GLN A 63 29.78 2.40 -5.90
C GLN A 63 30.73 1.97 -4.76
N PRO A 64 30.79 0.68 -4.41
CA PRO A 64 31.75 0.17 -3.44
C PRO A 64 33.20 0.51 -3.84
N CYS A 65 33.98 1.00 -2.87
CA CYS A 65 35.40 1.26 -3.04
C CYS A 65 36.22 -0.02 -2.93
N CYS A 66 36.98 -0.33 -3.99
CA CYS A 66 37.82 -1.53 -4.07
C CYS A 66 39.23 -1.12 -4.51
N ARG A 67 40.27 -1.70 -3.90
CA ARG A 67 41.68 -1.45 -4.26
C ARG A 67 41.99 -1.93 -5.68
N LYS A 68 41.33 -3.00 -6.11
CA LYS A 68 41.48 -3.61 -7.43
C LYS A 68 40.54 -3.01 -8.48
N GLU A 69 39.89 -1.89 -8.17
CA GLU A 69 38.93 -1.27 -9.08
C GLU A 69 39.58 -0.87 -10.41
N TRP A 70 38.95 -1.25 -11.53
CA TRP A 70 39.43 -0.99 -12.91
C TRP A 70 40.78 -1.62 -13.29
N ILE A 71 41.36 -2.50 -12.47
CA ILE A 71 42.56 -3.27 -12.86
C ILE A 71 42.16 -4.37 -13.86
N LYS A 72 42.68 -4.28 -15.08
CA LYS A 72 42.42 -5.22 -16.18
C LYS A 72 42.83 -6.65 -15.76
N GLY A 73 41.94 -7.62 -15.96
CA GLY A 73 42.14 -9.02 -15.56
C GLY A 73 41.61 -9.37 -14.16
N LEU A 74 41.57 -8.41 -13.22
CA LEU A 74 41.06 -8.62 -11.85
C LEU A 74 39.64 -8.09 -11.66
N CYS A 75 39.37 -6.85 -12.08
CA CYS A 75 38.04 -6.24 -11.97
C CYS A 75 37.34 -6.26 -13.33
N ARG A 76 36.19 -6.94 -13.40
CA ARG A 76 35.39 -7.08 -14.64
C ARG A 76 34.20 -6.11 -14.69
N LYS A 77 34.21 -5.01 -13.93
CA LYS A 77 33.19 -3.95 -14.07
C LYS A 77 33.17 -3.41 -15.52
N PRO A 78 31.99 -3.10 -16.10
CA PRO A 78 30.65 -3.20 -15.52
C PRO A 78 29.97 -4.56 -15.72
N LYS A 79 30.65 -5.57 -16.28
CA LYS A 79 30.04 -6.86 -16.66
C LYS A 79 29.60 -7.73 -15.48
N ILE A 80 30.25 -7.57 -14.32
CA ILE A 80 29.91 -8.28 -13.07
C ILE A 80 29.58 -7.28 -11.97
N LYS A 81 28.67 -7.66 -11.05
CA LYS A 81 28.40 -6.89 -9.83
C LYS A 81 29.52 -7.13 -8.81
N CYS A 82 29.77 -6.14 -7.94
CA CYS A 82 30.86 -6.25 -6.96
C CYS A 82 30.65 -7.38 -5.94
N HIS A 83 29.39 -7.76 -5.67
CA HIS A 83 29.11 -8.86 -4.75
C HIS A 83 29.52 -10.22 -5.33
N ASP A 84 29.42 -10.40 -6.65
CA ASP A 84 29.80 -11.62 -7.39
C ASP A 84 31.29 -11.64 -7.80
N CYS A 85 32.08 -10.65 -7.37
CA CYS A 85 33.48 -10.53 -7.79
C CYS A 85 34.41 -11.33 -6.87
N GLU A 86 34.99 -12.42 -7.37
CA GLU A 86 35.95 -13.25 -6.63
C GLU A 86 37.25 -12.50 -6.29
N SER A 87 37.64 -11.51 -7.10
CA SER A 87 38.83 -10.69 -6.88
C SER A 87 38.55 -9.43 -6.05
N ARG A 88 37.46 -9.37 -5.28
CA ARG A 88 37.11 -8.20 -4.46
C ARG A 88 38.12 -7.95 -3.34
N ASP A 89 38.48 -6.69 -3.16
CA ASP A 89 39.42 -6.21 -2.13
C ASP A 89 38.95 -4.82 -1.69
N PHE A 90 37.93 -4.80 -0.83
CA PHE A 90 37.25 -3.56 -0.43
C PHE A 90 38.13 -2.73 0.52
N VAL A 91 37.98 -1.41 0.40
CA VAL A 91 38.69 -0.49 1.28
C VAL A 91 37.87 -0.30 2.56
N PRO A 92 38.44 -0.58 3.75
CA PRO A 92 37.75 -0.36 5.01
C PRO A 92 37.58 1.13 5.31
N VAL A 93 36.62 1.44 6.19
CA VAL A 93 36.34 2.82 6.62
C VAL A 93 37.36 3.25 7.66
N SER A 94 38.30 4.12 7.29
CA SER A 94 39.30 4.71 8.19
C SER A 94 38.97 6.17 8.55
N ASP A 95 39.67 6.72 9.56
CA ASP A 95 39.58 8.14 9.92
C ASP A 95 39.94 9.05 8.74
N GLU A 96 40.88 8.63 7.89
CA GLU A 96 41.27 9.34 6.66
C GLU A 96 40.14 9.39 5.62
N VAL A 97 39.37 8.30 5.50
CA VAL A 97 38.20 8.24 4.62
C VAL A 97 37.12 9.21 5.10
N ILE A 98 36.84 9.25 6.41
CA ILE A 98 35.89 10.20 7.01
C ILE A 98 36.38 11.64 6.87
N LYS A 99 37.67 11.89 7.11
CA LYS A 99 38.27 13.22 6.90
C LYS A 99 38.13 13.68 5.45
N SER A 100 38.40 12.78 4.49
CA SER A 100 38.25 13.09 3.05
C SER A 100 36.80 13.43 2.69
N HIS A 101 35.83 12.73 3.28
CA HIS A 101 34.41 13.03 3.12
C HIS A 101 34.02 14.42 3.65
N LEU A 102 34.42 14.74 4.88
CA LEU A 102 34.08 16.01 5.52
C LEU A 102 34.75 17.22 4.85
N LEU A 103 35.92 17.01 4.25
CA LEU A 103 36.65 18.01 3.45
C LEU A 103 36.22 18.03 1.97
N GLY A 104 35.46 17.04 1.51
CA GLY A 104 35.01 16.89 0.13
C GLY A 104 36.12 16.63 -0.89
N ARG A 105 37.31 16.22 -0.43
CA ARG A 105 38.48 15.93 -1.28
C ARG A 105 39.26 14.75 -0.74
N ASP A 106 39.83 13.97 -1.65
CA ASP A 106 40.70 12.85 -1.29
C ASP A 106 42.04 13.37 -0.76
N ILE A 107 42.32 13.16 0.53
CA ILE A 107 43.58 13.63 1.14
C ILE A 107 44.79 12.78 0.73
N SER A 108 44.56 11.54 0.28
CA SER A 108 45.63 10.65 -0.20
C SER A 108 46.10 11.02 -1.61
N MET A 109 45.26 11.71 -2.40
CA MET A 109 45.55 12.14 -3.76
C MET A 109 45.68 13.66 -3.86
N LYS A 110 46.91 14.17 -3.77
CA LYS A 110 47.29 15.61 -3.74
C LYS A 110 46.74 16.49 -4.89
N ARG A 111 46.10 15.94 -5.94
CA ARG A 111 45.61 16.67 -7.13
C ARG A 111 44.16 16.37 -7.54
N SER A 112 43.36 15.66 -6.75
CA SER A 112 41.97 15.37 -7.12
C SER A 112 41.04 16.57 -6.86
N LYS A 113 40.51 17.19 -7.93
CA LYS A 113 39.42 18.18 -7.86
C LYS A 113 38.01 17.55 -7.75
N ARG A 114 37.93 16.22 -7.69
CA ARG A 114 36.64 15.50 -7.68
C ARG A 114 36.01 15.55 -6.29
N ASP A 115 34.69 15.66 -6.26
CA ASP A 115 33.90 15.56 -5.03
C ASP A 115 34.18 14.22 -4.36
N TYR A 116 34.67 14.24 -3.12
CA TYR A 116 34.83 13.06 -2.30
C TYR A 116 33.65 12.97 -1.32
N THR A 117 32.59 12.29 -1.76
CA THR A 117 31.42 12.00 -0.93
C THR A 117 31.30 10.48 -0.78
N ILE A 118 31.03 9.99 0.44
CA ILE A 118 30.84 8.56 0.70
C ILE A 118 29.44 8.28 1.25
N GLY A 119 29.02 7.02 1.14
CA GLY A 119 27.86 6.48 1.84
C GLY A 119 28.25 5.27 2.67
N VAL A 120 27.37 4.89 3.58
CA VAL A 120 27.53 3.79 4.53
C VAL A 120 26.49 2.70 4.27
N TYR A 121 26.90 1.45 4.47
CA TYR A 121 26.00 0.30 4.50
C TYR A 121 25.60 0.05 5.98
N PRO A 122 24.36 0.33 6.38
CA PRO A 122 23.96 0.31 7.79
C PRO A 122 23.69 -1.10 8.33
N LEU A 123 23.36 -2.06 7.46
CA LEU A 123 23.14 -3.46 7.86
C LEU A 123 24.48 -4.17 8.05
N LEU A 124 24.70 -4.70 9.25
CA LEU A 124 25.87 -5.48 9.60
C LEU A 124 25.73 -6.96 9.18
N PRO A 125 26.84 -7.72 9.05
CA PRO A 125 26.80 -9.13 8.66
C PRO A 125 25.99 -10.03 9.60
N ASP A 126 25.87 -9.66 10.87
CA ASP A 126 25.06 -10.32 11.90
C ASP A 126 23.62 -9.80 11.96
N GLU A 127 23.18 -9.08 10.92
CA GLU A 127 21.79 -8.61 10.74
C GLU A 127 21.36 -7.52 11.73
N THR A 128 22.33 -6.88 12.39
CA THR A 128 22.11 -5.75 13.29
C THR A 128 22.42 -4.40 12.63
N CYS A 129 22.06 -3.30 13.29
CA CYS A 129 22.37 -1.93 12.87
C CYS A 129 22.54 -0.98 14.06
N TRP A 130 23.30 0.11 13.85
CA TRP A 130 23.56 1.16 14.87
C TRP A 130 22.62 2.36 14.79
N PHE A 131 21.85 2.46 13.71
CA PHE A 131 20.87 3.52 13.52
C PHE A 131 19.75 3.05 12.60
N LEU A 132 18.62 3.75 12.68
CA LEU A 132 17.57 3.76 11.69
C LEU A 132 17.53 5.15 11.04
N ALA A 133 17.55 5.21 9.71
CA ALA A 133 17.26 6.43 8.98
C ALA A 133 15.97 6.29 8.16
N VAL A 134 15.17 7.35 8.16
CA VAL A 134 13.88 7.43 7.47
C VAL A 134 13.99 8.48 6.38
N ASP A 135 13.76 8.07 5.14
CA ASP A 135 13.96 8.90 3.95
C ASP A 135 12.63 9.58 3.56
N PHE A 136 12.63 10.91 3.49
CA PHE A 136 11.50 11.73 3.05
C PHE A 136 11.94 12.62 1.88
N ASP A 137 11.31 12.46 0.71
CA ASP A 137 11.62 13.15 -0.54
C ASP A 137 10.33 13.65 -1.22
N LYS A 138 10.40 14.68 -2.07
CA LYS A 138 9.29 15.28 -2.88
C LYS A 138 8.55 16.44 -2.19
N GLU A 139 7.50 16.94 -2.85
CA GLU A 139 6.65 18.02 -2.34
C GLU A 139 5.96 17.62 -1.02
N GLY A 140 5.83 18.57 -0.09
CA GLY A 140 5.22 18.34 1.22
C GLY A 140 6.10 17.65 2.26
N TRP A 141 7.38 17.36 1.96
CA TRP A 141 8.25 16.61 2.88
C TRP A 141 8.43 17.25 4.26
N LEU A 142 8.40 18.58 4.36
CA LEU A 142 8.50 19.28 5.64
C LEU A 142 7.30 19.00 6.55
N ASP A 143 6.09 18.93 5.97
CA ASP A 143 4.87 18.66 6.72
C ASP A 143 4.88 17.20 7.23
N ASP A 144 5.22 16.25 6.35
CA ASP A 144 5.34 14.83 6.69
C ASP A 144 6.39 14.59 7.80
N VAL A 145 7.58 15.20 7.65
CA VAL A 145 8.66 15.08 8.63
C VAL A 145 8.29 15.74 9.96
N SER A 146 7.59 16.88 9.94
CA SER A 146 7.14 17.56 11.15
C SER A 146 6.27 16.64 12.01
N VAL A 147 5.26 16.03 11.39
CA VAL A 147 4.35 15.08 12.07
C VAL A 147 5.10 13.84 12.55
N TYR A 148 6.05 13.34 11.75
CA TYR A 148 6.89 12.20 12.15
C TYR A 148 7.75 12.52 13.38
N LEU A 149 8.39 13.69 13.42
CA LEU A 149 9.20 14.14 14.55
C LEU A 149 8.35 14.40 15.81
N ASP A 150 7.17 14.99 15.66
CA ASP A 150 6.21 15.15 16.77
C ASP A 150 5.80 13.80 17.37
N THR A 151 5.55 12.82 16.50
CA THR A 151 5.24 11.45 16.93
C THR A 151 6.43 10.81 17.64
N CYS A 152 7.66 11.01 17.14
CA CYS A 152 8.87 10.58 17.81
C CYS A 152 8.96 11.17 19.24
N ARG A 153 8.68 12.47 19.41
CA ARG A 153 8.66 13.14 20.73
C ARG A 153 7.63 12.53 21.68
N ILE A 154 6.42 12.26 21.19
CA ILE A 154 5.33 11.65 21.97
C ILE A 154 5.76 10.28 22.52
N TYR A 155 6.39 9.47 21.68
CA TYR A 155 6.86 8.13 22.04
C TYR A 155 8.28 8.10 22.63
N LYS A 156 8.84 9.28 22.94
CA LYS A 156 10.18 9.44 23.53
C LYS A 156 11.29 8.77 22.70
N VAL A 157 11.14 8.76 21.38
CA VAL A 157 12.14 8.29 20.42
C VAL A 157 13.01 9.49 20.02
N PRO A 158 14.29 9.54 20.40
CA PRO A 158 15.18 10.63 20.00
C PRO A 158 15.48 10.53 18.50
N ALA A 159 14.97 11.49 17.74
CA ALA A 159 15.12 11.55 16.29
C ALA A 159 15.65 12.92 15.86
N VAL A 160 16.53 12.95 14.87
CA VAL A 160 17.13 14.19 14.34
C VAL A 160 16.99 14.30 12.84
N LEU A 161 16.75 15.51 12.33
CA LEU A 161 16.50 15.75 10.92
C LEU A 161 17.75 16.28 10.21
N GLU A 162 18.16 15.61 9.14
CA GLU A 162 19.15 16.10 8.17
C GLU A 162 18.44 16.49 6.86
N ARG A 163 18.72 17.67 6.32
CA ARG A 163 18.26 18.04 4.98
C ARG A 163 19.00 17.24 3.91
N SER A 164 18.30 16.72 2.91
CA SER A 164 18.89 15.92 1.84
C SER A 164 19.90 16.71 0.99
N ARG A 165 20.67 16.00 0.16
CA ARG A 165 21.67 16.62 -0.74
C ARG A 165 21.05 17.61 -1.73
N SER A 166 19.84 17.33 -2.23
CA SER A 166 19.13 18.19 -3.18
C SER A 166 18.49 19.40 -2.49
N GLY A 167 18.12 19.26 -1.21
CA GLY A 167 17.32 20.24 -0.47
C GLY A 167 15.81 20.00 -0.57
N ASN A 168 15.38 19.05 -1.41
CA ASN A 168 13.96 18.73 -1.66
C ASN A 168 13.51 17.47 -0.90
N GLY A 169 14.08 17.27 0.28
CA GLY A 169 13.85 16.11 1.14
C GLY A 169 14.72 16.18 2.40
N GLY A 170 14.63 15.15 3.22
CA GLY A 170 15.42 15.00 4.43
C GLY A 170 15.44 13.57 4.96
N HIS A 171 16.44 13.27 5.77
CA HIS A 171 16.55 11.99 6.47
C HIS A 171 16.35 12.23 7.97
N VAL A 172 15.44 11.48 8.58
CA VAL A 172 15.28 11.44 10.04
C VAL A 172 16.11 10.30 10.59
N TRP A 173 17.04 10.58 11.50
CA TRP A 173 17.97 9.63 12.08
C TRP A 173 17.62 9.31 13.52
N ILE A 174 17.59 8.02 13.86
CA ILE A 174 17.44 7.49 15.22
C ILE A 174 18.67 6.63 15.50
N PHE A 175 19.40 6.91 16.58
CA PHE A 175 20.67 6.25 16.91
C PHE A 175 20.54 5.30 18.09
N PHE A 176 21.32 4.23 18.08
CA PHE A 176 21.32 3.20 19.13
C PHE A 176 22.65 3.18 19.91
N LEU A 177 22.57 2.80 21.19
CA LEU A 177 23.73 2.67 22.09
C LEU A 177 24.56 1.42 21.81
N GLU A 178 23.88 0.37 21.34
CA GLU A 178 24.43 -0.93 20.95
C GLU A 178 23.83 -1.34 19.60
N PRO A 179 24.43 -2.30 18.86
CA PRO A 179 23.83 -2.77 17.63
C PRO A 179 22.58 -3.59 17.97
N ILE A 180 21.45 -3.24 17.36
CA ILE A 180 20.18 -3.94 17.56
C ILE A 180 19.75 -4.66 16.28
N PRO A 181 18.90 -5.71 16.35
CA PRO A 181 18.38 -6.36 15.16
C PRO A 181 17.72 -5.36 14.20
N ALA A 182 18.09 -5.40 12.91
CA ALA A 182 17.56 -4.48 11.91
C ALA A 182 16.03 -4.57 11.76
N GLY A 183 15.46 -5.77 11.97
CA GLY A 183 14.02 -5.99 12.02
C GLY A 183 13.34 -5.21 13.15
N LEU A 184 13.94 -5.19 14.35
CA LEU A 184 13.42 -4.45 15.49
C LEU A 184 13.47 -2.93 15.25
N ALA A 185 14.58 -2.43 14.72
CA ALA A 185 14.71 -1.02 14.33
C ALA A 185 13.64 -0.61 13.31
N ARG A 186 13.37 -1.46 12.31
CA ARG A 186 12.32 -1.20 11.31
C ARG A 186 10.91 -1.28 11.89
N GLN A 187 10.66 -2.17 12.84
CA GLN A 187 9.37 -2.23 13.56
C GLN A 187 9.13 -0.93 14.33
N LEU A 188 10.15 -0.40 15.01
CA LEU A 188 10.09 0.92 15.65
C LEU A 188 9.71 2.01 14.63
N GLY A 189 10.45 2.10 13.52
CA GLY A 189 10.18 3.11 12.50
C GLY A 189 8.77 2.99 11.88
N ALA A 190 8.32 1.76 11.63
CA ALA A 190 7.00 1.49 11.08
C ALA A 190 5.88 1.82 12.05
N PHE A 191 6.09 1.58 13.35
CA PHE A 191 5.14 1.97 14.39
C PHE A 191 4.99 3.49 14.45
N ILE A 192 6.09 4.23 14.57
CA ILE A 192 6.06 5.70 14.60
C ILE A 192 5.43 6.26 13.33
N LEU A 193 5.73 5.69 12.15
CA LEU A 193 5.10 6.12 10.90
C LEU A 193 3.58 5.90 10.92
N THR A 194 3.14 4.76 11.45
CA THR A 194 1.71 4.43 11.54
C THR A 194 0.99 5.38 12.49
N GLU A 195 1.56 5.64 13.65
CA GLU A 195 1.02 6.61 14.63
C GLU A 195 1.00 8.04 14.07
N ALA A 196 2.02 8.43 13.32
CA ALA A 196 2.08 9.73 12.67
C ALA A 196 0.96 9.90 11.63
N MET A 197 0.69 8.84 10.85
CA MET A 197 -0.44 8.79 9.92
C MET A 197 -1.80 8.84 10.64
N GLU A 198 -1.91 8.22 11.82
CA GLU A 198 -3.13 8.27 12.61
C GLU A 198 -3.41 9.68 13.16
N GLN A 199 -2.38 10.43 13.56
CA GLN A 199 -2.53 11.78 14.10
C GLN A 199 -2.99 12.80 13.05
N ARG A 200 -2.58 12.64 11.77
CA ARG A 200 -2.99 13.52 10.66
C ARG A 200 -3.28 12.76 9.37
N PRO A 201 -4.50 12.21 9.21
CA PRO A 201 -4.86 11.37 8.07
C PRO A 201 -4.98 12.13 6.74
N GLU A 202 -5.15 13.45 6.79
CA GLU A 202 -5.15 14.31 5.59
C GLU A 202 -3.77 14.44 4.93
N ILE A 203 -2.70 14.19 5.68
CA ILE A 203 -1.33 14.23 5.18
C ILE A 203 -1.02 12.81 4.71
N GLY A 204 -1.17 12.55 3.41
CA GLY A 204 -1.02 11.21 2.82
C GLY A 204 0.39 10.59 2.91
N PHE A 205 1.32 11.20 3.67
CA PHE A 205 2.72 10.80 3.83
C PHE A 205 3.40 10.47 2.49
N GLY A 206 3.06 11.26 1.46
CA GLY A 206 3.48 11.02 0.08
C GLY A 206 4.97 11.23 -0.14
N SER A 207 5.65 11.89 0.81
CA SER A 207 7.09 12.12 0.74
C SER A 207 7.93 10.98 1.32
N TYR A 208 7.38 10.11 2.17
CA TYR A 208 8.13 8.97 2.69
C TYR A 208 8.58 8.02 1.54
N ASP A 209 9.87 7.71 1.46
CA ASP A 209 10.45 6.73 0.53
C ASP A 209 10.67 5.37 1.24
N ARG A 210 11.61 5.32 2.19
CA ARG A 210 12.02 4.05 2.82
C ARG A 210 12.80 4.22 4.13
N PHE A 211 12.99 3.09 4.82
CA PHE A 211 13.91 2.97 5.95
C PHE A 211 15.31 2.49 5.52
N PHE A 212 16.32 2.86 6.29
CA PHE A 212 17.69 2.37 6.21
C PHE A 212 18.15 1.89 7.60
N PRO A 213 18.54 0.62 7.77
CA PRO A 213 18.54 -0.45 6.78
C PRO A 213 17.12 -0.76 6.27
N SER A 214 16.99 -1.11 5.00
CA SER A 214 15.68 -1.39 4.39
C SER A 214 15.30 -2.88 4.43
N GLN A 215 16.14 -3.72 5.03
CA GLN A 215 15.98 -5.17 5.09
C GLN A 215 16.42 -5.68 6.46
N ASP A 216 15.81 -6.79 6.88
CA ASP A 216 16.03 -7.36 8.22
C ASP A 216 17.21 -8.32 8.26
N THR A 217 17.64 -8.82 7.09
CA THR A 217 18.60 -9.92 6.96
C THR A 217 19.55 -9.67 5.79
N MET A 218 20.78 -10.20 5.88
CA MET A 218 21.83 -9.90 4.90
C MET A 218 21.60 -10.68 3.58
N PRO A 219 21.55 -10.01 2.40
CA PRO A 219 21.48 -10.73 1.13
C PRO A 219 22.76 -11.54 0.88
N ARG A 220 22.63 -12.78 0.39
CA ARG A 220 23.78 -13.66 0.07
C ARG A 220 24.78 -12.93 -0.82
N GLY A 221 26.03 -12.82 -0.37
CA GLY A 221 27.13 -12.17 -1.08
C GLY A 221 27.11 -10.63 -1.10
N GLY A 222 25.99 -10.00 -0.74
CA GLY A 222 25.79 -8.55 -0.78
C GLY A 222 26.21 -7.81 0.49
N PHE A 223 25.98 -6.49 0.51
CA PHE A 223 26.38 -5.59 1.61
C PHE A 223 25.22 -4.77 2.17
N GLY A 224 23.99 -5.04 1.74
CA GLY A 224 22.80 -4.27 2.07
C GLY A 224 22.62 -2.98 1.25
N ASN A 225 21.65 -2.15 1.65
CA ASN A 225 21.32 -0.90 0.96
C ASN A 225 22.19 0.24 1.48
N LEU A 226 22.47 1.19 0.61
CA LEU A 226 23.37 2.29 0.90
C LEU A 226 22.58 3.55 1.26
N ILE A 227 23.02 4.24 2.31
CA ILE A 227 22.62 5.63 2.58
C ILE A 227 23.84 6.55 2.45
N ALA A 228 23.66 7.74 1.88
CA ALA A 228 24.72 8.74 1.82
C ALA A 228 25.01 9.32 3.21
N LEU A 229 26.28 9.56 3.54
CA LEU A 229 26.63 10.18 4.81
C LEU A 229 26.35 11.70 4.79
N PRO A 230 25.95 12.30 5.93
CA PRO A 230 25.63 13.73 6.03
C PRO A 230 26.88 14.61 6.11
N LEU A 231 26.71 15.93 6.17
CA LEU A 231 27.81 16.93 6.26
C LEU A 231 28.77 16.92 5.07
N GLN A 232 28.24 16.66 3.87
CA GLN A 232 29.00 16.62 2.62
C GLN A 232 29.50 18.02 2.28
N LYS A 233 30.81 18.21 2.05
CA LYS A 233 31.41 19.56 1.91
C LYS A 233 30.69 20.46 0.88
N LYS A 234 30.46 19.98 -0.34
CA LYS A 234 29.85 20.80 -1.41
C LYS A 234 28.36 21.10 -1.18
N PRO A 235 27.50 20.13 -0.83
CA PRO A 235 26.12 20.41 -0.44
C PRO A 235 26.00 21.30 0.80
N ARG A 236 26.87 21.08 1.80
CA ARG A 236 26.91 21.88 3.03
C ARG A 236 27.14 23.36 2.79
N GLU A 237 27.98 23.72 1.82
CA GLU A 237 28.19 25.12 1.41
C GLU A 237 26.93 25.80 0.87
N LYS A 238 25.93 25.01 0.45
CA LYS A 238 24.61 25.48 -0.02
C LYS A 238 23.51 25.33 1.03
N GLY A 239 23.86 24.98 2.28
CA GLY A 239 22.88 24.75 3.35
C GLY A 239 22.20 23.37 3.33
N ASN A 240 22.68 22.43 2.51
CA ASN A 240 22.14 21.07 2.39
C ASN A 240 23.04 20.05 3.12
N THR A 241 22.54 18.84 3.41
CA THR A 241 23.24 17.83 4.23
C THR A 241 23.61 18.32 5.63
N LEU A 242 22.81 19.26 6.15
CA LEU A 242 22.93 19.86 7.47
C LEU A 242 21.78 19.40 8.35
N PHE A 243 22.04 19.27 9.64
CA PHE A 243 21.02 19.02 10.63
C PHE A 243 20.24 20.29 10.94
N LEU A 244 18.92 20.15 11.01
CA LEU A 244 17.96 21.24 11.16
C LEU A 244 17.35 21.23 12.58
N ASP A 245 17.05 22.42 13.08
CA ASP A 245 16.29 22.62 14.32
C ASP A 245 14.77 22.47 14.10
N GLU A 246 13.99 22.74 15.15
CA GLU A 246 12.52 22.63 15.13
C GLU A 246 11.84 23.64 14.20
N HIS A 247 12.57 24.66 13.75
CA HIS A 247 12.11 25.64 12.77
C HIS A 247 12.65 25.36 11.36
N PHE A 248 13.22 24.17 11.14
CA PHE A 248 13.84 23.74 9.89
C PHE A 248 15.03 24.59 9.45
N VAL A 249 15.67 25.28 10.40
CA VAL A 249 16.87 26.10 10.18
C VAL A 249 18.11 25.27 10.54
N PRO A 250 19.18 25.29 9.72
CA PRO A 250 20.41 24.58 10.07
C PRO A 250 21.01 25.05 11.40
N HIS A 251 21.36 24.12 12.28
CA HIS A 251 22.06 24.45 13.52
C HIS A 251 23.36 25.22 13.26
N THR A 252 23.59 26.27 14.06
CA THR A 252 24.77 27.13 13.97
C THR A 252 26.08 26.36 14.15
N ASP A 253 26.13 25.48 15.15
CA ASP A 253 27.22 24.51 15.34
C ASP A 253 26.70 23.08 15.24
N GLN A 254 26.88 22.50 14.05
CA GLN A 254 26.51 21.12 13.73
C GLN A 254 27.19 20.09 14.64
N TRP A 255 28.42 20.36 15.11
CA TRP A 255 29.18 19.43 15.95
C TRP A 255 28.68 19.47 17.40
N ALA A 256 28.39 20.67 17.92
CA ALA A 256 27.78 20.82 19.22
C ALA A 256 26.43 20.09 19.27
N PHE A 257 25.59 20.27 18.25
CA PHE A 257 24.32 19.56 18.11
C PHE A 257 24.51 18.03 18.06
N LEU A 258 25.37 17.53 17.18
CA LEU A 258 25.61 16.08 17.06
C LEU A 258 26.13 15.48 18.38
N SER A 259 26.90 16.24 19.16
CA SER A 259 27.39 15.78 20.46
C SER A 259 26.32 15.69 21.54
N SER A 260 25.18 16.37 21.36
CA SER A 260 24.02 16.31 22.27
C SER A 260 22.96 15.27 21.88
N VAL A 261 23.15 14.56 20.77
CA VAL A 261 22.15 13.59 20.28
C VAL A 261 22.09 12.37 21.21
N SER A 262 20.92 12.16 21.80
CA SER A 262 20.61 10.98 22.60
C SER A 262 20.50 9.73 21.73
N ARG A 263 20.86 8.58 22.30
CA ARG A 263 20.79 7.27 21.66
C ARG A 263 19.89 6.36 22.50
N MET A 264 19.19 5.44 21.85
CA MET A 264 18.34 4.46 22.52
C MET A 264 19.09 3.16 22.78
N SER A 265 18.87 2.58 23.94
CA SER A 265 19.23 1.19 24.25
C SER A 265 18.29 0.20 23.58
N PHE A 266 18.70 -1.06 23.48
CA PHE A 266 17.88 -2.18 23.02
C PHE A 266 16.57 -2.26 23.80
N SER A 267 16.63 -2.17 25.14
CA SER A 267 15.46 -2.27 26.01
C SER A 267 14.46 -1.12 25.81
N GLU A 268 14.94 0.10 25.53
CA GLU A 268 14.05 1.23 25.21
C GLU A 268 13.35 1.03 23.88
N VAL A 269 14.06 0.53 22.85
CA VAL A 269 13.45 0.22 21.55
C VAL A 269 12.42 -0.91 21.68
N GLU A 270 12.78 -1.98 22.39
CA GLU A 270 11.89 -3.12 22.64
C GLU A 270 10.63 -2.71 23.41
N ALA A 271 10.74 -1.82 24.40
CA ALA A 271 9.60 -1.30 25.14
C ALA A 271 8.61 -0.56 24.24
N VAL A 272 9.10 0.31 23.34
CA VAL A 272 8.25 1.04 22.40
C VAL A 272 7.57 0.09 21.42
N VAL A 273 8.30 -0.88 20.85
CA VAL A 273 7.75 -1.87 19.91
C VAL A 273 6.76 -2.84 20.59
N SER A 274 7.02 -3.22 21.84
CA SER A 274 6.11 -4.06 22.62
C SER A 274 4.81 -3.33 22.96
N GLN A 275 4.89 -2.04 23.29
CA GLN A 275 3.72 -1.19 23.49
C GLN A 275 2.88 -1.07 22.21
N ALA A 276 3.53 -1.00 21.04
CA ALA A 276 2.87 -1.03 19.74
C ALA A 276 2.12 -2.35 19.48
N SER A 277 2.76 -3.48 19.78
CA SER A 277 2.18 -4.82 19.61
C SER A 277 0.94 -5.02 20.49
N MET A 278 0.96 -4.52 21.73
CA MET A 278 -0.21 -4.54 22.63
C MET A 278 -1.34 -3.60 22.20
N ARG A 279 -1.04 -2.51 21.47
CA ARG A 279 -2.04 -1.55 20.97
C ARG A 279 -2.66 -1.94 19.62
N GLY A 280 -2.27 -3.08 19.04
CA GLY A 280 -2.69 -3.47 17.70
C GLY A 280 -2.07 -2.59 16.60
N GLY A 281 -0.95 -1.91 16.90
CA GLY A 281 -0.26 -0.96 16.01
C GLY A 281 0.44 -1.58 14.80
N ILE A 282 0.28 -2.89 14.59
CA ILE A 282 0.62 -3.54 13.33
C ILE A 282 -0.67 -3.74 12.55
N ILE A 283 -1.21 -2.61 12.06
CA ILE A 283 -2.20 -2.52 10.97
C ILE A 283 -3.57 -3.10 11.34
N GLY A 284 -4.40 -2.27 12.00
CA GLY A 284 -5.84 -2.48 12.19
C GLY A 284 -6.67 -2.32 10.92
N VAL A 285 -6.18 -2.81 9.79
CA VAL A 285 -6.86 -2.80 8.48
C VAL A 285 -7.13 -4.26 8.10
N ARG A 286 -8.31 -4.53 7.51
CA ARG A 286 -8.74 -5.87 7.09
C ARG A 286 -7.61 -6.62 6.39
N MET A 287 -7.19 -7.75 6.99
CA MET A 287 -6.41 -8.77 6.31
C MET A 287 -7.28 -9.35 5.21
N VAL A 288 -6.73 -9.41 4.00
CA VAL A 288 -7.37 -10.14 2.91
C VAL A 288 -7.19 -11.62 3.20
N THR A 289 -8.14 -12.22 3.93
CA THR A 289 -8.10 -13.65 4.21
C THR A 289 -8.28 -14.40 2.90
N THR A 290 -7.22 -15.09 2.46
CA THR A 290 -7.41 -16.39 1.81
C THR A 290 -7.82 -17.36 2.92
N ASP A 291 -8.66 -18.37 2.64
CA ASP A 291 -9.26 -19.29 3.64
C ASP A 291 -8.24 -20.17 4.44
N GLU A 292 -7.03 -19.68 4.70
CA GLU A 292 -5.97 -20.31 5.50
C GLU A 292 -5.34 -19.21 6.37
N GLU A 293 -5.78 -19.10 7.64
CA GLU A 293 -5.10 -18.27 8.65
C GLU A 293 -4.15 -19.15 9.48
N ASP A 294 -2.85 -18.86 9.39
CA ASP A 294 -1.80 -19.29 10.33
C ASP A 294 -1.74 -18.31 11.52
N GLY A 295 -2.82 -18.23 12.29
CA GLY A 295 -2.79 -17.65 13.64
C GLY A 295 -2.60 -18.74 14.68
N GLU A 296 -2.06 -18.41 15.86
CA GLU A 296 -2.07 -19.30 17.03
C GLU A 296 -3.46 -19.21 17.71
N PRO A 297 -4.39 -20.14 17.47
CA PRO A 297 -5.80 -19.99 17.86
C PRO A 297 -6.03 -19.98 19.38
N TRP A 298 -5.04 -20.39 20.19
CA TRP A 298 -5.13 -20.43 21.65
C TRP A 298 -4.90 -19.07 22.34
N LEU A 299 -4.52 -18.03 21.60
CA LEU A 299 -4.39 -16.65 22.11
C LEU A 299 -5.63 -15.78 21.86
N GLU A 300 -6.62 -16.28 21.12
CA GLU A 300 -7.83 -15.50 20.81
C GLU A 300 -8.89 -15.62 21.92
N PRO A 301 -9.57 -14.52 22.28
CA PRO A 301 -10.72 -14.61 23.17
C PRO A 301 -11.82 -15.49 22.56
N PRO A 302 -12.62 -16.22 23.36
CA PRO A 302 -13.66 -17.12 22.86
C PRO A 302 -14.69 -16.48 21.92
N SER A 303 -14.88 -15.16 22.05
CA SER A 303 -15.78 -14.39 21.18
C SER A 303 -15.20 -14.10 19.80
N ARG A 304 -13.88 -14.24 19.60
CA ARG A 304 -13.11 -13.73 18.45
C ARG A 304 -13.30 -12.22 18.16
N GLU A 305 -13.99 -11.51 19.05
CA GLU A 305 -14.19 -10.06 18.95
C GLU A 305 -13.02 -9.34 19.61
N LYS A 306 -12.21 -8.67 18.79
CA LYS A 306 -11.20 -7.73 19.28
C LYS A 306 -11.93 -6.52 19.85
N LYS A 307 -11.86 -6.31 21.17
CA LYS A 307 -12.33 -5.06 21.80
C LYS A 307 -11.46 -3.91 21.29
N GLU A 308 -11.97 -3.15 20.32
CA GLU A 308 -11.30 -1.93 19.86
C GLU A 308 -11.30 -0.87 20.96
N LEU A 309 -10.19 -0.13 21.07
CA LEU A 309 -10.01 0.90 22.09
C LEU A 309 -11.06 2.03 21.91
N PRO A 310 -11.65 2.54 23.00
CA PRO A 310 -12.60 3.65 22.94
C PRO A 310 -11.94 4.91 22.38
N ILE A 311 -12.65 5.59 21.47
CA ILE A 311 -12.20 6.87 20.90
C ILE A 311 -12.17 7.92 22.02
N SER A 312 -11.02 8.57 22.21
CA SER A 312 -10.86 9.68 23.15
C SER A 312 -11.26 11.00 22.49
N GLY A 313 -12.21 11.73 23.07
CA GLY A 313 -12.65 13.06 22.63
C GLY A 313 -14.17 13.24 22.67
N PRO A 314 -14.68 14.48 22.53
CA PRO A 314 -16.12 14.72 22.42
C PRO A 314 -16.63 14.14 21.10
N LEU A 315 -17.42 13.08 21.18
CA LEU A 315 -18.08 12.49 20.00
C LEU A 315 -19.35 13.29 19.67
N PRO A 316 -19.65 13.49 18.38
CA PRO A 316 -20.92 14.12 17.99
C PRO A 316 -22.08 13.22 18.42
N LYS A 317 -23.18 13.83 18.91
CA LYS A 317 -24.39 13.07 19.26
C LYS A 317 -25.12 12.53 18.03
N GLN A 318 -24.91 13.17 16.88
CA GLN A 318 -25.61 12.89 15.64
C GLN A 318 -24.72 13.19 14.45
N ILE A 319 -24.78 12.33 13.42
CA ILE A 319 -24.09 12.51 12.14
C ILE A 319 -25.10 12.29 11.01
N GLU A 320 -25.13 13.20 10.04
CA GLU A 320 -25.85 13.01 8.78
C GLU A 320 -24.97 12.27 7.78
N LEU A 321 -25.53 11.24 7.13
CA LEU A 321 -24.92 10.49 6.04
C LEU A 321 -25.72 10.79 4.77
N VAL A 322 -25.09 11.43 3.79
CA VAL A 322 -25.72 11.67 2.49
C VAL A 322 -25.42 10.49 1.57
N LEU A 323 -26.45 9.74 1.20
CA LEU A 323 -26.34 8.57 0.34
C LEU A 323 -26.53 8.99 -1.11
N GLY A 324 -25.47 8.98 -1.91
CA GLY A 324 -25.54 9.17 -3.35
C GLY A 324 -24.88 7.99 -4.07
N ASN A 325 -23.97 8.29 -4.99
CA ASN A 325 -23.07 7.28 -5.56
C ASN A 325 -22.04 6.76 -4.54
N GLN A 326 -21.80 7.53 -3.47
CA GLN A 326 -21.00 7.19 -2.31
C GLN A 326 -21.75 7.64 -1.04
N ILE A 327 -21.25 7.25 0.13
CA ILE A 327 -21.69 7.78 1.41
C ILE A 327 -20.84 9.00 1.71
N TYR A 328 -21.45 10.18 1.76
CA TYR A 328 -20.75 11.41 2.07
C TYR A 328 -20.95 11.78 3.53
N ILE A 329 -19.84 12.07 4.22
CA ILE A 329 -19.80 12.48 5.63
C ILE A 329 -19.01 13.77 5.74
N GLU A 330 -19.55 14.77 6.42
CA GLU A 330 -18.90 16.07 6.61
C GLU A 330 -17.64 15.94 7.49
N LYS A 331 -16.56 16.61 7.10
CA LYS A 331 -15.25 16.50 7.78
C LYS A 331 -15.18 17.24 9.11
N GLU A 332 -15.77 18.43 9.18
CA GLU A 332 -15.61 19.33 10.33
C GLU A 332 -16.18 18.75 11.63
N ILE A 333 -17.21 17.90 11.51
CA ILE A 333 -17.88 17.27 12.64
C ILE A 333 -17.17 16.00 13.14
N LEU A 334 -16.17 15.48 12.40
CA LEU A 334 -15.51 14.21 12.69
C LEU A 334 -14.21 14.43 13.47
N PRO A 335 -14.10 13.90 14.70
CA PRO A 335 -12.81 13.79 15.37
C PRO A 335 -11.82 12.95 14.53
N PRO A 336 -10.51 13.27 14.53
CA PRO A 336 -9.51 12.55 13.74
C PRO A 336 -9.54 11.03 13.93
N ALA A 337 -9.75 10.57 15.17
CA ALA A 337 -9.86 9.15 15.49
C ALA A 337 -11.09 8.47 14.86
N LEU A 338 -12.26 9.14 14.83
CA LEU A 338 -13.47 8.61 14.20
C LEU A 338 -13.33 8.63 12.67
N LYS A 339 -12.76 9.68 12.11
CA LYS A 339 -12.38 9.78 10.69
C LYS A 339 -11.50 8.60 10.26
N ASN A 340 -10.49 8.26 11.04
CA ASN A 340 -9.64 7.09 10.78
C ASN A 340 -10.40 5.77 10.80
N ARG A 341 -11.30 5.57 11.77
CA ARG A 341 -12.11 4.35 11.83
C ARG A 341 -13.01 4.21 10.60
N LEU A 342 -13.62 5.31 10.17
CA LEU A 342 -14.44 5.34 8.95
C LEU A 342 -13.61 5.04 7.69
N ILE A 343 -12.43 5.64 7.55
CA ILE A 343 -11.52 5.36 6.42
C ILE A 343 -11.08 3.90 6.40
N ARG A 344 -10.83 3.28 7.57
CA ARG A 344 -10.43 1.87 7.66
C ARG A 344 -11.48 0.89 7.15
N LEU A 345 -12.77 1.23 7.20
CA LEU A 345 -13.83 0.37 6.64
C LEU A 345 -13.70 0.22 5.12
N ALA A 346 -13.18 1.26 4.46
CA ALA A 346 -12.95 1.31 3.02
C ALA A 346 -11.47 1.17 2.64
N ALA A 347 -10.65 0.62 3.54
CA ALA A 347 -9.25 0.35 3.31
C ALA A 347 -8.92 -1.13 3.53
N PHE A 348 -7.96 -1.65 2.77
CA PHE A 348 -7.47 -3.02 2.94
C PHE A 348 -5.97 -3.09 2.67
N GLN A 349 -5.31 -4.11 3.23
CA GLN A 349 -3.88 -4.34 3.03
C GLN A 349 -3.57 -4.66 1.56
N ASN A 350 -2.54 -4.02 0.98
CA ASN A 350 -2.11 -4.31 -0.39
C ASN A 350 -1.26 -5.58 -0.44
N PRO A 351 -1.78 -6.72 -0.94
CA PRO A 351 -1.03 -7.98 -0.92
C PRO A 351 0.22 -7.93 -1.80
N GLU A 352 0.25 -7.05 -2.81
CA GLU A 352 1.44 -6.84 -3.63
C GLU A 352 2.58 -6.19 -2.84
N PHE A 353 2.27 -5.25 -1.94
CA PHE A 353 3.27 -4.66 -1.04
C PHE A 353 3.87 -5.73 -0.13
N TYR A 354 3.03 -6.51 0.55
CA TYR A 354 3.52 -7.54 1.49
C TYR A 354 4.24 -8.67 0.77
N ARG A 355 3.79 -9.06 -0.44
CA ARG A 355 4.50 -10.03 -1.27
C ARG A 355 5.86 -9.48 -1.72
N ALA A 356 5.92 -8.23 -2.19
CA ALA A 356 7.18 -7.59 -2.57
C ALA A 356 8.12 -7.46 -1.36
N GLN A 357 7.60 -7.11 -0.19
CA GLN A 357 8.35 -7.04 1.06
C GLN A 357 8.89 -8.42 1.47
N ALA A 358 8.05 -9.47 1.47
CA ALA A 358 8.44 -10.84 1.79
C ALA A 358 9.49 -11.39 0.82
N MET A 359 9.35 -11.07 -0.47
CA MET A 359 10.28 -11.43 -1.53
C MET A 359 11.49 -10.47 -1.65
N ARG A 360 11.57 -9.46 -0.77
CA ARG A 360 12.65 -8.45 -0.71
C ARG A 360 12.85 -7.65 -2.01
N PHE A 361 11.77 -7.44 -2.76
CA PHE A 361 11.74 -6.57 -3.93
C PHE A 361 11.43 -5.10 -3.54
N PRO A 362 11.79 -4.12 -4.40
CA PRO A 362 11.44 -2.71 -4.18
C PRO A 362 9.94 -2.49 -4.00
N THR A 363 9.58 -1.73 -2.97
CA THR A 363 8.18 -1.38 -2.63
C THR A 363 7.82 0.07 -2.95
N PHE A 364 8.69 0.81 -3.64
CA PHE A 364 8.60 2.25 -3.91
C PHE A 364 7.28 2.71 -4.55
N ASP A 365 6.66 1.86 -5.37
CA ASP A 365 5.41 2.14 -6.09
C ASP A 365 4.19 1.36 -5.55
N LYS A 366 4.36 0.64 -4.42
CA LYS A 366 3.33 -0.23 -3.85
C LYS A 366 2.86 0.35 -2.53
N PRO A 367 1.68 0.99 -2.46
CA PRO A 367 1.16 1.47 -1.19
C PRO A 367 0.89 0.28 -0.26
N ARG A 368 1.15 0.42 1.05
CA ARG A 368 0.92 -0.65 2.05
C ARG A 368 -0.57 -0.98 2.24
N ILE A 369 -1.39 0.05 2.11
CA ILE A 369 -2.83 0.03 2.28
C ILE A 369 -3.44 0.63 1.03
N ILE A 370 -4.43 -0.05 0.46
CA ILE A 370 -5.27 0.50 -0.60
C ILE A 370 -6.45 1.17 0.09
N ASN A 371 -6.56 2.49 -0.08
CA ASN A 371 -7.68 3.30 0.41
C ASN A 371 -8.64 3.59 -0.75
N CYS A 372 -9.90 3.18 -0.59
CA CYS A 372 -10.97 3.40 -1.58
C CYS A 372 -11.86 4.61 -1.24
N CYS A 373 -11.59 5.35 -0.16
CA CYS A 373 -12.26 6.62 0.12
C CYS A 373 -11.82 7.71 -0.86
N GLU A 374 -12.74 8.63 -1.16
CA GLU A 374 -12.43 9.89 -1.83
C GLU A 374 -12.41 11.05 -0.83
N ASP A 375 -11.37 11.88 -0.94
CA ASP A 375 -11.22 13.07 -0.12
C ASP A 375 -11.74 14.30 -0.89
N PHE A 376 -12.86 14.86 -0.45
CA PHE A 376 -13.42 16.11 -0.98
C PHE A 376 -13.14 17.27 -0.01
N PRO A 377 -13.14 18.53 -0.44
CA PRO A 377 -12.82 19.66 0.46
C PRO A 377 -13.62 19.68 1.78
N LYS A 378 -14.94 19.40 1.72
CA LYS A 378 -15.83 19.39 2.89
C LYS A 378 -16.27 17.99 3.35
N TYR A 379 -16.16 16.99 2.48
CA TYR A 379 -16.73 15.66 2.72
C TYR A 379 -15.70 14.55 2.54
N ILE A 380 -15.94 13.41 3.18
CA ILE A 380 -15.27 12.15 2.88
C ILE A 380 -16.30 11.29 2.14
N GLY A 381 -15.93 10.82 0.96
CA GLY A 381 -16.71 9.85 0.19
C GLY A 381 -16.27 8.44 0.55
N ILE A 382 -17.16 7.66 1.15
CA ILE A 382 -16.94 6.25 1.47
C ILE A 382 -17.73 5.40 0.46
N PRO A 383 -17.16 4.30 -0.07
CA PRO A 383 -17.89 3.41 -0.96
C PRO A 383 -19.22 2.91 -0.34
N ARG A 384 -20.30 2.93 -1.13
CA ARG A 384 -21.65 2.64 -0.63
C ARG A 384 -21.83 1.24 -0.05
N GLY A 385 -21.04 0.28 -0.49
CA GLY A 385 -21.06 -1.09 0.03
C GLY A 385 -20.67 -1.20 1.50
N CYS A 386 -20.05 -0.16 2.06
CA CYS A 386 -19.68 -0.07 3.47
C CYS A 386 -20.81 0.50 4.37
N LEU A 387 -22.02 0.78 3.84
CA LEU A 387 -23.08 1.47 4.59
C LEU A 387 -23.44 0.77 5.91
N GLU A 388 -23.67 -0.55 5.87
CA GLU A 388 -24.02 -1.33 7.07
C GLU A 388 -22.91 -1.25 8.14
N GLU A 389 -21.65 -1.28 7.71
CA GLU A 389 -20.49 -1.19 8.59
C GLU A 389 -20.31 0.21 9.16
N VAL A 390 -20.56 1.26 8.37
CA VAL A 390 -20.52 2.66 8.81
C VAL A 390 -21.59 2.90 9.88
N ILE A 391 -22.83 2.46 9.63
CA ILE A 391 -23.92 2.60 10.60
C ILE A 391 -23.58 1.83 11.89
N SER A 392 -23.17 0.57 11.78
CA SER A 392 -22.80 -0.25 12.94
C SER A 392 -21.65 0.37 13.75
N LEU A 393 -20.64 0.92 13.08
CA LEU A 393 -19.53 1.62 13.74
C LEU A 393 -20.03 2.84 14.51
N LEU A 394 -20.86 3.69 13.89
CA LEU A 394 -21.39 4.89 14.55
C LEU A 394 -22.31 4.54 15.74
N GLU A 395 -23.16 3.53 15.59
CA GLU A 395 -24.02 3.00 16.66
C GLU A 395 -23.21 2.46 17.83
N SER A 396 -22.08 1.77 17.57
CA SER A 396 -21.19 1.26 18.62
C SER A 396 -20.61 2.36 19.52
N PHE A 397 -20.54 3.59 19.01
CA PHE A 397 -20.12 4.79 19.74
C PHE A 397 -21.30 5.61 20.29
N GLY A 398 -22.53 5.12 20.16
CA GLY A 398 -23.75 5.82 20.60
C GLY A 398 -24.10 7.04 19.76
N ILE A 399 -23.58 7.13 18.53
CA ILE A 399 -23.82 8.26 17.63
C ILE A 399 -25.09 7.98 16.82
N ARG A 400 -26.07 8.88 16.87
CA ARG A 400 -27.29 8.76 16.06
C ARG A 400 -27.01 9.07 14.59
N THR A 401 -27.38 8.18 13.69
CA THR A 401 -27.27 8.41 12.24
C THR A 401 -28.55 8.99 11.65
N VAL A 402 -28.43 10.01 10.81
CA VAL A 402 -29.52 10.51 9.94
C VAL A 402 -29.15 10.20 8.50
N LEU A 403 -30.03 9.50 7.79
CA LEU A 403 -29.81 9.21 6.38
C LEU A 403 -30.51 10.25 5.52
N LYS A 404 -29.77 10.89 4.62
CA LYS A 404 -30.31 11.72 3.56
C LYS A 404 -30.09 11.00 2.23
N ASP A 405 -31.16 10.43 1.67
CA ASP A 405 -31.10 9.68 0.42
C ASP A 405 -31.14 10.64 -0.78
N GLU A 406 -30.03 10.70 -1.51
CA GLU A 406 -29.82 11.45 -2.76
C GLU A 406 -29.50 10.47 -3.92
N GLN A 407 -29.79 9.17 -3.73
CA GLN A 407 -29.63 8.16 -4.77
C GLN A 407 -30.68 8.35 -5.86
N PHE A 408 -30.33 7.92 -7.06
CA PHE A 408 -31.29 7.89 -8.15
C PHE A 408 -32.13 6.61 -8.06
N GLU A 409 -33.40 6.75 -7.70
CA GLU A 409 -34.35 5.63 -7.58
C GLU A 409 -34.67 4.98 -8.93
N GLY A 410 -34.45 5.72 -10.03
CA GLY A 410 -34.75 5.28 -11.39
C GLY A 410 -36.07 5.80 -11.93
N ARG A 411 -36.27 5.58 -13.23
CA ARG A 411 -37.55 5.80 -13.90
C ARG A 411 -38.30 4.48 -13.93
N LYS A 412 -39.57 4.49 -13.54
CA LYS A 412 -40.41 3.29 -13.57
C LYS A 412 -40.54 2.74 -15.00
N ILE A 413 -40.37 1.43 -15.16
CA ILE A 413 -40.54 0.70 -16.42
C ILE A 413 -41.53 -0.45 -16.22
N ASP A 414 -42.42 -0.65 -17.18
CA ASP A 414 -43.39 -1.76 -17.16
C ASP A 414 -42.81 -2.96 -17.91
N ILE A 415 -42.26 -3.92 -17.17
CA ILE A 415 -41.60 -5.12 -17.68
C ILE A 415 -41.97 -6.32 -16.81
N ARG A 416 -42.30 -7.43 -17.46
CA ARG A 416 -42.61 -8.70 -16.79
C ARG A 416 -41.57 -9.76 -17.12
N PHE A 417 -41.26 -10.61 -16.14
CA PHE A 417 -40.42 -11.79 -16.35
C PHE A 417 -41.23 -12.92 -16.98
N GLN A 418 -40.76 -13.48 -18.10
CA GLN A 418 -41.45 -14.52 -18.88
C GLN A 418 -40.93 -15.95 -18.62
N GLY A 419 -39.96 -16.12 -17.71
CA GLY A 419 -39.40 -17.43 -17.37
C GLY A 419 -39.95 -18.05 -16.08
N VAL A 420 -39.51 -19.27 -15.79
CA VAL A 420 -39.69 -19.90 -14.47
C VAL A 420 -38.31 -20.08 -13.82
N LEU A 421 -38.15 -19.53 -12.60
CA LEU A 421 -36.91 -19.69 -11.85
C LEU A 421 -36.77 -21.13 -11.34
N ARG A 422 -35.54 -21.66 -11.37
CA ARG A 422 -35.22 -22.89 -10.65
C ARG A 422 -35.31 -22.64 -9.14
N PRO A 423 -35.61 -23.66 -8.31
CA PRO A 423 -35.73 -23.49 -6.86
C PRO A 423 -34.53 -22.79 -6.20
N GLU A 424 -33.29 -23.14 -6.59
CA GLU A 424 -32.09 -22.50 -6.05
C GLU A 424 -31.89 -21.06 -6.56
N GLN A 425 -32.37 -20.74 -7.77
CA GLN A 425 -32.39 -19.35 -8.25
C GLN A 425 -33.40 -18.50 -7.48
N GLY A 426 -34.55 -19.08 -7.11
CA GLY A 426 -35.54 -18.44 -6.24
C GLY A 426 -34.96 -18.00 -4.90
N LYS A 427 -34.22 -18.89 -4.22
CA LYS A 427 -33.51 -18.55 -2.97
C LYS A 427 -32.50 -17.41 -3.15
N ALA A 428 -31.74 -17.44 -4.25
CA ALA A 428 -30.76 -16.39 -4.55
C ALA A 428 -31.44 -15.03 -4.77
N VAL A 429 -32.53 -15.01 -5.53
CA VAL A 429 -33.33 -13.80 -5.78
C VAL A 429 -33.93 -13.26 -4.49
N GLU A 430 -34.51 -14.11 -3.65
CA GLU A 430 -35.10 -13.70 -2.38
C GLU A 430 -34.05 -13.06 -1.46
N ALA A 431 -32.85 -13.64 -1.36
CA ALA A 431 -31.76 -13.08 -0.60
C ALA A 431 -31.29 -11.72 -1.16
N LEU A 432 -31.23 -11.57 -2.48
CA LEU A 432 -30.81 -10.31 -3.13
C LEU A 432 -31.86 -9.20 -3.03
N LEU A 433 -33.15 -9.52 -3.12
CA LEU A 433 -34.25 -8.54 -3.07
C LEU A 433 -34.45 -7.89 -1.71
N ARG A 434 -33.94 -8.51 -0.62
CA ARG A 434 -33.97 -7.93 0.73
C ARG A 434 -33.03 -6.73 0.91
N HIS A 435 -32.16 -6.49 -0.05
CA HIS A 435 -31.14 -5.45 0.02
C HIS A 435 -31.08 -4.65 -1.28
N ASP A 436 -30.76 -3.36 -1.18
CA ASP A 436 -30.59 -2.52 -2.36
C ASP A 436 -29.31 -2.89 -3.13
N THR A 437 -28.26 -3.24 -2.38
CA THR A 437 -26.96 -3.65 -2.91
C THR A 437 -26.56 -5.07 -2.50
N GLY A 438 -25.87 -5.76 -3.40
CA GLY A 438 -25.35 -7.10 -3.10
C GLY A 438 -24.65 -7.81 -4.25
N VAL A 439 -23.86 -8.82 -3.89
CA VAL A 439 -23.16 -9.70 -4.84
C VAL A 439 -23.74 -11.11 -4.80
N LEU A 440 -24.00 -11.66 -6.00
CA LEU A 440 -24.26 -13.09 -6.22
C LEU A 440 -22.97 -13.78 -6.64
N SER A 441 -22.45 -14.66 -5.77
CA SER A 441 -21.29 -15.52 -6.08
C SER A 441 -21.78 -16.90 -6.49
N ALA A 442 -21.82 -17.18 -7.80
CA ALA A 442 -22.34 -18.45 -8.33
C ALA A 442 -21.65 -18.90 -9.62
N SER A 443 -21.35 -20.20 -9.71
CA SER A 443 -20.65 -20.83 -10.83
C SER A 443 -21.27 -20.51 -12.21
N THR A 444 -20.44 -20.64 -13.25
CA THR A 444 -20.94 -20.65 -14.63
C THR A 444 -21.94 -21.80 -14.80
N ALA A 445 -23.06 -21.53 -15.46
CA ALA A 445 -24.27 -22.38 -15.55
C ALA A 445 -25.30 -22.31 -14.39
N PHE A 446 -25.08 -21.54 -13.31
CA PHE A 446 -26.17 -21.25 -12.35
C PHE A 446 -27.31 -20.45 -12.97
N GLY A 447 -27.03 -19.69 -14.03
CA GLY A 447 -28.00 -18.78 -14.68
C GLY A 447 -28.03 -17.39 -14.04
N LYS A 448 -26.85 -16.82 -13.73
CA LYS A 448 -26.71 -15.47 -13.16
C LYS A 448 -27.49 -14.40 -13.95
N THR A 449 -27.42 -14.45 -15.28
CA THR A 449 -28.17 -13.55 -16.17
C THR A 449 -29.69 -13.68 -16.02
N VAL A 450 -30.20 -14.89 -15.77
CA VAL A 450 -31.64 -15.13 -15.55
C VAL A 450 -32.08 -14.55 -14.20
N VAL A 451 -31.27 -14.76 -13.16
CA VAL A 451 -31.48 -14.15 -11.84
C VAL A 451 -31.50 -12.63 -11.95
N ALA A 452 -30.56 -12.04 -12.68
CA ALA A 452 -30.51 -10.60 -12.89
C ALA A 452 -31.71 -10.07 -13.70
N ALA A 453 -32.12 -10.75 -14.77
CA ALA A 453 -33.33 -10.39 -15.50
C ALA A 453 -34.57 -10.41 -14.58
N PHE A 454 -34.68 -11.40 -13.70
CA PHE A 454 -35.75 -11.42 -12.70
C PHE A 454 -35.67 -10.25 -11.73
N LEU A 455 -34.48 -9.89 -11.24
CA LEU A 455 -34.29 -8.72 -10.36
C LEU A 455 -34.72 -7.42 -11.07
N ILE A 456 -34.36 -7.25 -12.34
CA ILE A 456 -34.76 -6.09 -13.15
C ILE A 456 -36.29 -6.01 -13.24
N ALA A 457 -36.95 -7.12 -13.57
CA ALA A 457 -38.41 -7.19 -13.65
C ALA A 457 -39.10 -6.96 -12.30
N LYS A 458 -38.46 -7.31 -11.18
CA LYS A 458 -39.02 -7.08 -9.83
C LYS A 458 -38.80 -5.66 -9.31
N ARG A 459 -37.71 -5.01 -9.70
CA ARG A 459 -37.41 -3.63 -9.30
C ARG A 459 -38.16 -2.61 -10.15
N GLU A 460 -38.54 -2.97 -11.39
CA GLU A 460 -39.35 -2.12 -12.29
C GLU A 460 -38.78 -0.72 -12.52
N VAL A 461 -37.45 -0.59 -12.52
CA VAL A 461 -36.76 0.68 -12.78
C VAL A 461 -35.73 0.55 -13.88
N ASN A 462 -35.47 1.67 -14.57
CA ASN A 462 -34.52 1.69 -15.66
C ASN A 462 -33.12 1.20 -15.22
N THR A 463 -32.52 0.37 -16.06
CA THR A 463 -31.37 -0.46 -15.69
C THR A 463 -30.19 -0.28 -16.65
N LEU A 464 -28.99 -0.16 -16.10
CA LEU A 464 -27.73 -0.29 -16.83
C LEU A 464 -27.07 -1.62 -16.50
N VAL A 465 -26.79 -2.42 -17.52
CA VAL A 465 -26.00 -3.65 -17.41
C VAL A 465 -24.60 -3.40 -17.93
N MET A 466 -23.61 -3.47 -17.05
CA MET A 466 -22.19 -3.34 -17.36
C MET A 466 -21.55 -4.71 -17.62
N VAL A 467 -20.90 -4.85 -18.78
CA VAL A 467 -20.15 -6.05 -19.18
C VAL A 467 -18.73 -5.68 -19.63
N HIS A 468 -17.83 -6.65 -19.69
CA HIS A 468 -16.41 -6.39 -20.04
C HIS A 468 -16.02 -6.81 -21.46
N ARG A 469 -16.87 -7.54 -22.19
CA ARG A 469 -16.62 -8.03 -23.56
C ARG A 469 -17.84 -7.88 -24.46
N ARG A 470 -17.59 -7.76 -25.76
CA ARG A 470 -18.66 -7.70 -26.78
C ARG A 470 -19.50 -8.97 -26.81
N GLN A 471 -18.90 -10.15 -26.70
CA GLN A 471 -19.67 -11.41 -26.70
C GLN A 471 -20.68 -11.45 -25.55
N LEU A 472 -20.30 -10.97 -24.37
CA LEU A 472 -21.19 -10.89 -23.21
C LEU A 472 -22.31 -9.87 -23.45
N LEU A 473 -22.01 -8.74 -24.07
CA LEU A 473 -23.02 -7.75 -24.45
C LEU A 473 -24.11 -8.40 -25.33
N ASP A 474 -23.69 -9.09 -26.40
CA ASP A 474 -24.62 -9.72 -27.33
C ASP A 474 -25.45 -10.83 -26.64
N GLN A 475 -24.80 -11.61 -25.74
CA GLN A 475 -25.48 -12.61 -24.92
C GLN A 475 -26.50 -11.99 -23.96
N TRP A 476 -26.17 -10.87 -23.31
CA TRP A 476 -27.07 -10.17 -22.40
C TRP A 476 -28.31 -9.65 -23.12
N ILE A 477 -28.15 -9.01 -24.28
CA ILE A 477 -29.27 -8.54 -25.08
C ILE A 477 -30.19 -9.72 -25.44
N ALA A 478 -29.64 -10.82 -25.95
CA ALA A 478 -30.44 -12.01 -26.29
C ALA A 478 -31.19 -12.59 -25.08
N ARG A 479 -30.55 -12.62 -23.90
CA ARG A 479 -31.16 -13.13 -22.67
C ARG A 479 -32.25 -12.21 -22.14
N LEU A 480 -32.04 -10.90 -22.16
CA LEU A 480 -33.06 -9.92 -21.78
C LEU A 480 -34.29 -10.03 -22.69
N THR A 481 -34.09 -10.11 -24.02
CA THR A 481 -35.18 -10.36 -24.97
C THR A 481 -35.93 -11.66 -24.72
N THR A 482 -35.25 -12.71 -24.26
CA THR A 482 -35.88 -14.02 -24.02
C THR A 482 -36.70 -14.06 -22.73
N PHE A 483 -36.22 -13.39 -21.68
CA PHE A 483 -36.76 -13.54 -20.32
C PHE A 483 -37.60 -12.34 -19.86
N LEU A 484 -37.58 -11.23 -20.60
CA LEU A 484 -38.35 -10.03 -20.29
C LEU A 484 -39.34 -9.74 -21.41
N ASP A 485 -40.53 -9.30 -21.02
CA ASP A 485 -41.55 -8.81 -21.93
C ASP A 485 -41.19 -7.41 -22.46
N ILE A 486 -40.18 -7.35 -23.33
CA ILE A 486 -39.66 -6.10 -23.90
C ILE A 486 -39.36 -6.25 -25.38
N ASP A 487 -39.76 -5.26 -26.17
CA ASP A 487 -39.34 -5.15 -27.57
C ASP A 487 -37.80 -5.03 -27.63
N PRO A 488 -37.08 -5.89 -28.38
CA PRO A 488 -35.63 -5.81 -28.56
C PRO A 488 -35.12 -4.41 -28.93
N LYS A 489 -35.92 -3.60 -29.63
CA LYS A 489 -35.56 -2.22 -30.01
C LYS A 489 -35.49 -1.25 -28.82
N LYS A 490 -36.13 -1.60 -27.70
CA LYS A 490 -36.09 -0.83 -26.44
C LYS A 490 -34.91 -1.21 -25.55
N ILE A 491 -34.15 -2.26 -25.89
CA ILE A 491 -32.88 -2.58 -25.23
C ILE A 491 -31.77 -1.81 -25.96
N GLY A 492 -31.17 -0.82 -25.29
CA GLY A 492 -30.09 -0.07 -25.92
C GLY A 492 -28.71 -0.70 -25.71
N GLN A 493 -27.77 -0.20 -26.50
CA GLN A 493 -26.43 -0.76 -26.61
C GLN A 493 -25.38 0.35 -26.60
N ILE A 494 -24.37 0.20 -25.72
CA ILE A 494 -23.22 1.10 -25.63
C ILE A 494 -21.91 0.31 -25.71
N GLY A 495 -21.20 0.44 -26.82
CA GLY A 495 -19.98 -0.30 -27.09
C GLY A 495 -20.14 -1.29 -28.25
N GLY A 496 -19.05 -2.02 -28.57
CA GLY A 496 -19.05 -2.94 -29.71
C GLY A 496 -19.24 -2.25 -31.07
N GLY A 497 -18.90 -0.95 -31.17
CA GLY A 497 -19.07 -0.13 -32.37
C GLY A 497 -20.43 0.57 -32.50
N LYS A 498 -21.33 0.42 -31.52
CA LYS A 498 -22.64 1.08 -31.49
C LYS A 498 -22.82 1.91 -30.22
N ARG A 499 -23.52 3.03 -30.32
CA ARG A 499 -23.92 3.86 -29.17
C ARG A 499 -25.35 4.34 -29.39
N LYS A 500 -26.31 3.54 -28.91
CA LYS A 500 -27.75 3.80 -29.01
C LYS A 500 -28.42 3.43 -27.68
N PRO A 501 -28.19 4.22 -26.61
CA PRO A 501 -28.89 4.02 -25.35
C PRO A 501 -30.38 4.36 -25.50
N THR A 502 -31.25 3.65 -24.78
CA THR A 502 -32.69 3.90 -24.74
C THR A 502 -33.13 4.53 -23.42
N GLY A 503 -32.31 4.42 -22.37
CA GLY A 503 -32.63 4.88 -21.02
C GLY A 503 -33.63 3.98 -20.28
N VAL A 504 -33.99 2.82 -20.86
CA VAL A 504 -34.91 1.83 -20.29
C VAL A 504 -34.13 0.65 -19.72
N ILE A 505 -33.60 -0.22 -20.57
CA ILE A 505 -32.61 -1.22 -20.20
C ILE A 505 -31.48 -1.12 -21.22
N ASP A 506 -30.29 -0.78 -20.75
CA ASP A 506 -29.14 -0.59 -21.61
C ASP A 506 -28.02 -1.56 -21.24
N VAL A 507 -27.39 -2.17 -22.25
CA VAL A 507 -26.21 -3.03 -22.05
C VAL A 507 -24.98 -2.33 -22.58
N ALA A 508 -23.99 -2.16 -21.71
CA ALA A 508 -22.83 -1.34 -21.97
C ALA A 508 -21.51 -2.07 -21.67
N ILE A 509 -20.55 -1.95 -22.57
CA ILE A 509 -19.16 -2.35 -22.29
C ILE A 509 -18.55 -1.30 -21.37
N ILE A 510 -18.03 -1.71 -20.21
CA ILE A 510 -17.45 -0.80 -19.19
C ILE A 510 -16.42 0.17 -19.80
N GLN A 511 -15.55 -0.33 -20.68
CA GLN A 511 -14.53 0.49 -21.37
C GLN A 511 -15.13 1.56 -22.31
N SER A 512 -16.37 1.40 -22.76
CA SER A 512 -17.07 2.41 -23.57
C SER A 512 -17.72 3.50 -22.72
N LEU A 513 -17.90 3.26 -21.42
CA LEU A 513 -18.45 4.20 -20.45
C LEU A 513 -17.39 5.07 -19.77
N SER A 514 -16.10 4.78 -19.97
CA SER A 514 -15.01 5.59 -19.45
C SER A 514 -13.91 5.80 -20.49
N LYS A 515 -13.52 7.06 -20.72
CA LYS A 515 -12.43 7.42 -21.62
C LYS A 515 -11.43 8.30 -20.88
N LYS A 516 -10.16 7.88 -20.84
CA LYS A 516 -9.07 8.59 -20.16
C LYS A 516 -9.38 8.97 -18.69
N GLY A 517 -10.12 8.09 -17.98
CA GLY A 517 -10.48 8.30 -16.57
C GLY A 517 -11.73 9.14 -16.34
N ILE A 518 -12.34 9.70 -17.39
CA ILE A 518 -13.61 10.43 -17.32
C ILE A 518 -14.75 9.43 -17.59
N VAL A 519 -15.74 9.37 -16.71
CA VAL A 519 -16.94 8.54 -16.87
C VAL A 519 -18.01 9.33 -17.60
N ASP A 520 -18.73 8.66 -18.48
CA ASP A 520 -19.89 9.22 -19.20
C ASP A 520 -21.05 9.47 -18.23
N ASP A 521 -21.64 10.67 -18.26
CA ASP A 521 -22.70 11.10 -17.33
C ASP A 521 -23.91 10.17 -17.36
N ILE A 522 -24.13 9.48 -18.49
CA ILE A 522 -25.21 8.50 -18.65
C ILE A 522 -25.22 7.43 -17.56
N VAL A 523 -24.07 7.11 -16.96
CA VAL A 523 -23.96 6.13 -15.87
C VAL A 523 -24.76 6.55 -14.62
N GLY A 524 -25.03 7.84 -14.46
CA GLY A 524 -25.86 8.41 -13.40
C GLY A 524 -27.37 8.33 -13.63
N ASP A 525 -27.82 7.97 -14.84
CA ASP A 525 -29.23 8.09 -15.26
C ASP A 525 -30.05 6.81 -15.08
N TYR A 526 -29.58 5.84 -14.30
CA TYR A 526 -30.24 4.53 -14.09
C TYR A 526 -30.48 4.22 -12.62
N GLY A 527 -31.68 3.72 -12.30
CA GLY A 527 -32.04 3.33 -10.92
C GLY A 527 -31.46 1.99 -10.48
N HIS A 528 -31.11 1.12 -11.43
CA HIS A 528 -30.49 -0.17 -11.17
C HIS A 528 -29.22 -0.37 -12.01
N LEU A 529 -28.11 -0.65 -11.35
CA LEU A 529 -26.86 -1.08 -11.96
C LEU A 529 -26.66 -2.59 -11.77
N VAL A 530 -26.43 -3.31 -12.86
CA VAL A 530 -25.97 -4.71 -12.85
C VAL A 530 -24.55 -4.77 -13.39
N VAL A 531 -23.63 -5.31 -12.61
CA VAL A 531 -22.23 -5.51 -13.02
C VAL A 531 -21.96 -6.99 -13.24
N ASP A 532 -21.85 -7.40 -14.49
CA ASP A 532 -21.54 -8.78 -14.86
C ASP A 532 -20.04 -9.04 -14.79
N GLU A 533 -19.68 -10.23 -14.31
CA GLU A 533 -18.31 -10.59 -13.94
C GLU A 533 -17.65 -9.50 -13.07
N CYS A 534 -18.36 -9.12 -11.99
CA CYS A 534 -18.00 -8.01 -11.11
C CYS A 534 -16.63 -8.16 -10.44
N HIS A 535 -16.00 -9.34 -10.51
CA HIS A 535 -14.61 -9.51 -10.11
C HIS A 535 -13.64 -8.62 -10.88
N HIS A 536 -14.02 -8.09 -12.05
CA HIS A 536 -13.23 -7.10 -12.79
C HIS A 536 -13.28 -5.68 -12.21
N VAL A 537 -14.23 -5.36 -11.32
CA VAL A 537 -14.37 -4.03 -10.69
C VAL A 537 -13.13 -3.62 -9.90
N SER A 538 -12.33 -4.58 -9.41
CA SER A 538 -11.08 -4.29 -8.71
C SER A 538 -10.00 -3.60 -9.56
N ALA A 539 -10.20 -3.50 -10.88
CA ALA A 539 -9.36 -2.68 -11.73
C ALA A 539 -9.84 -1.21 -11.68
N ARG A 540 -8.91 -0.26 -11.48
CA ARG A 540 -9.21 1.16 -11.28
C ARG A 540 -10.17 1.77 -12.31
N SER A 541 -10.01 1.46 -13.60
CA SER A 541 -10.90 2.00 -14.65
C SER A 541 -12.32 1.46 -14.57
N PHE A 542 -12.50 0.26 -14.01
CA PHE A 542 -13.80 -0.40 -13.87
C PHE A 542 -14.46 0.02 -12.56
N GLU A 543 -13.67 0.13 -11.49
CA GLU A 543 -14.07 0.74 -10.21
C GLU A 543 -14.67 2.12 -10.43
N ILE A 544 -13.96 3.00 -11.12
CA ILE A 544 -14.41 4.38 -11.38
C ILE A 544 -15.78 4.38 -12.08
N ALA A 545 -16.01 3.50 -13.07
CA ALA A 545 -17.29 3.43 -13.77
C ALA A 545 -18.44 2.96 -12.85
N ALA A 546 -18.24 1.88 -12.08
CA ALA A 546 -19.26 1.37 -11.16
C ALA A 546 -19.56 2.38 -10.03
N ARG A 547 -18.52 2.99 -9.47
CA ARG A 547 -18.59 3.93 -8.35
C ARG A 547 -19.33 5.23 -8.70
N GLN A 548 -19.29 5.69 -9.95
CA GLN A 548 -19.98 6.92 -10.36
C GLN A 548 -21.49 6.74 -10.61
N SER A 549 -21.99 5.50 -10.65
CA SER A 549 -23.44 5.28 -10.82
C SER A 549 -24.23 5.81 -9.63
N LYS A 550 -25.31 6.55 -9.85
CA LYS A 550 -26.18 7.02 -8.75
C LYS A 550 -27.29 6.04 -8.39
N ALA A 551 -27.31 4.87 -9.04
CA ALA A 551 -28.35 3.86 -8.84
C ALA A 551 -28.54 3.50 -7.36
N LYS A 552 -29.78 3.57 -6.89
CA LYS A 552 -30.21 3.02 -5.60
C LYS A 552 -29.89 1.53 -5.52
N TYR A 553 -30.19 0.82 -6.60
CA TYR A 553 -30.02 -0.62 -6.69
C TYR A 553 -28.72 -1.00 -7.38
N VAL A 554 -27.87 -1.84 -6.76
CA VAL A 554 -26.62 -2.33 -7.37
C VAL A 554 -26.51 -3.84 -7.20
N THR A 555 -26.20 -4.56 -8.27
CA THR A 555 -26.05 -6.02 -8.24
C THR A 555 -24.78 -6.46 -8.94
N GLY A 556 -23.86 -7.06 -8.18
CA GLY A 556 -22.67 -7.70 -8.74
C GLY A 556 -22.91 -9.19 -9.02
N LEU A 557 -22.48 -9.67 -10.18
CA LEU A 557 -22.58 -11.08 -10.57
C LEU A 557 -21.17 -11.62 -10.84
N SER A 558 -20.74 -12.68 -10.16
CA SER A 558 -19.46 -13.33 -10.47
C SER A 558 -19.50 -14.81 -10.13
N ALA A 559 -18.68 -15.62 -10.82
CA ALA A 559 -18.41 -16.99 -10.39
C ALA A 559 -17.52 -17.03 -9.14
N THR A 560 -16.44 -16.24 -9.19
CA THR A 560 -15.45 -16.14 -8.12
C THR A 560 -15.31 -14.69 -7.70
N VAL A 561 -15.54 -14.41 -6.43
CA VAL A 561 -15.31 -13.08 -5.85
C VAL A 561 -13.89 -12.97 -5.29
N VAL A 562 -13.29 -14.08 -4.84
CA VAL A 562 -11.90 -14.10 -4.33
C VAL A 562 -10.93 -13.99 -5.51
N ARG A 563 -10.04 -13.00 -5.44
CA ARG A 563 -8.99 -12.77 -6.45
C ARG A 563 -7.61 -13.12 -5.90
N LYS A 564 -6.72 -13.60 -6.79
CA LYS A 564 -5.31 -13.93 -6.47
C LYS A 564 -4.45 -12.71 -6.09
N ASP A 565 -4.82 -11.53 -6.57
CA ASP A 565 -4.17 -10.27 -6.20
C ASP A 565 -4.68 -9.72 -4.85
N GLY A 566 -5.74 -10.32 -4.30
CA GLY A 566 -6.40 -9.92 -3.05
C GLY A 566 -7.10 -8.56 -3.10
N HIS A 567 -7.36 -8.00 -4.29
CA HIS A 567 -8.12 -6.75 -4.43
C HIS A 567 -9.64 -6.95 -4.45
N HIS A 568 -10.12 -8.13 -4.06
CA HIS A 568 -11.55 -8.43 -4.03
C HIS A 568 -12.39 -7.57 -3.06
N PRO A 569 -11.85 -6.97 -1.97
CA PRO A 569 -12.64 -6.05 -1.15
C PRO A 569 -13.27 -4.88 -1.94
N ILE A 570 -12.61 -4.43 -3.02
CA ILE A 570 -13.13 -3.37 -3.92
C ILE A 570 -14.48 -3.76 -4.53
N ILE A 571 -14.70 -5.05 -4.79
CA ILE A 571 -15.97 -5.55 -5.33
C ILE A 571 -17.09 -5.27 -4.32
N PHE A 572 -16.87 -5.59 -3.05
CA PHE A 572 -17.86 -5.43 -2.00
C PHE A 572 -18.10 -3.97 -1.65
N MET A 573 -17.04 -3.16 -1.65
CA MET A 573 -17.12 -1.71 -1.46
C MET A 573 -18.02 -1.02 -2.50
N ASN A 574 -18.05 -1.51 -3.74
CA ASN A 574 -18.84 -0.92 -4.82
C ASN A 574 -20.21 -1.59 -5.03
N CYS A 575 -20.28 -2.93 -4.97
CA CYS A 575 -21.48 -3.70 -5.28
C CYS A 575 -22.28 -4.13 -4.04
N GLY A 576 -21.74 -3.97 -2.83
CA GLY A 576 -22.29 -4.52 -1.59
C GLY A 576 -21.73 -5.90 -1.23
N PRO A 577 -22.03 -6.41 -0.03
CA PRO A 577 -21.53 -7.70 0.44
C PRO A 577 -22.14 -8.87 -0.34
N ILE A 578 -21.59 -10.07 -0.18
CA ILE A 578 -22.14 -11.30 -0.77
C ILE A 578 -23.47 -11.60 -0.09
N ARG A 579 -24.58 -11.48 -0.83
CA ARG A 579 -25.93 -11.81 -0.30
C ARG A 579 -26.28 -13.27 -0.52
N TYR A 580 -25.66 -13.91 -1.51
CA TYR A 580 -25.84 -15.33 -1.77
C TYR A 580 -24.59 -15.95 -2.40
N LYS A 581 -24.10 -17.06 -1.81
CA LYS A 581 -22.96 -17.83 -2.30
C LYS A 581 -23.40 -19.26 -2.59
N VAL A 582 -23.17 -19.72 -3.82
CA VAL A 582 -23.43 -21.10 -4.20
C VAL A 582 -22.19 -21.94 -3.95
N ASP A 583 -22.36 -23.03 -3.19
CA ASP A 583 -21.33 -24.04 -3.00
C ASP A 583 -21.21 -24.92 -4.25
N GLU A 584 -20.07 -24.79 -4.95
CA GLU A 584 -19.79 -25.53 -6.19
C GLU A 584 -19.80 -27.06 -5.99
N ARG A 585 -19.39 -27.55 -4.81
CA ARG A 585 -19.35 -28.99 -4.51
C ARG A 585 -20.77 -29.55 -4.39
N LYS A 586 -21.65 -28.84 -3.68
CA LYS A 586 -23.08 -29.23 -3.56
C LYS A 586 -23.80 -29.15 -4.90
N GLN A 587 -23.41 -28.22 -5.77
CA GLN A 587 -23.95 -28.14 -7.12
C GLN A 587 -23.47 -29.28 -8.03
N ALA A 588 -22.20 -29.65 -7.96
CA ALA A 588 -21.63 -30.74 -8.76
C ALA A 588 -22.30 -32.08 -8.43
N ILE A 589 -22.60 -32.33 -7.16
CA ILE A 589 -23.30 -33.56 -6.69
C ILE A 589 -24.73 -33.65 -7.25
N ARG A 590 -25.40 -32.52 -7.49
CA ARG A 590 -26.78 -32.46 -7.99
C ARG A 590 -26.89 -32.42 -9.52
N ARG A 591 -25.78 -32.35 -10.25
CA ARG A 591 -25.80 -32.39 -11.72
C ARG A 591 -26.02 -33.83 -12.19
N PRO A 592 -26.90 -34.09 -13.19
CA PRO A 592 -27.26 -35.45 -13.61
C PRO A 592 -26.17 -36.15 -14.45
N PHE A 593 -24.95 -35.62 -14.49
CA PHE A 593 -23.85 -36.13 -15.30
C PHE A 593 -22.56 -36.24 -14.49
N THR A 594 -21.79 -37.30 -14.74
CA THR A 594 -20.55 -37.61 -14.04
C THR A 594 -19.41 -36.75 -14.61
N HIS A 595 -18.69 -36.01 -13.76
CA HIS A 595 -17.46 -35.34 -14.18
C HIS A 595 -16.32 -36.36 -14.15
N LYS A 596 -15.75 -36.69 -15.32
CA LYS A 596 -14.55 -37.55 -15.42
C LYS A 596 -13.37 -36.68 -15.82
N VAL A 597 -12.35 -36.61 -14.96
CA VAL A 597 -11.08 -35.99 -15.31
C VAL A 597 -10.30 -36.98 -16.19
N VAL A 598 -10.06 -36.59 -17.44
CA VAL A 598 -9.21 -37.36 -18.36
C VAL A 598 -7.86 -36.65 -18.44
N VAL A 599 -6.85 -37.21 -17.79
CA VAL A 599 -5.50 -36.64 -17.82
C VAL A 599 -4.78 -37.04 -19.10
N ARG A 600 -4.49 -36.07 -19.98
CA ARG A 600 -3.65 -36.26 -21.17
C ARG A 600 -2.22 -35.81 -20.88
N LYS A 601 -1.31 -36.76 -20.64
CA LYS A 601 0.10 -36.46 -20.41
C LYS A 601 0.80 -36.17 -21.73
N THR A 602 1.37 -34.98 -21.88
CA THR A 602 2.20 -34.63 -23.04
C THR A 602 3.58 -35.29 -22.95
N GLN A 603 4.21 -35.58 -24.10
CA GLN A 603 5.59 -36.08 -24.17
C GLN A 603 6.66 -34.96 -24.20
N PHE A 604 6.28 -33.73 -23.85
CA PHE A 604 7.17 -32.57 -23.89
C PHE A 604 8.47 -32.84 -23.11
N GLN A 605 9.60 -32.57 -23.74
CA GLN A 605 10.91 -32.59 -23.11
C GLN A 605 11.64 -31.30 -23.40
N LEU A 606 12.36 -30.79 -22.40
CA LEU A 606 13.22 -29.62 -22.55
C LEU A 606 14.24 -29.85 -23.68
N PRO A 607 14.33 -28.94 -24.67
CA PRO A 607 15.37 -28.98 -25.70
C PRO A 607 16.78 -29.06 -25.09
N THR A 608 17.67 -29.81 -25.72
CA THR A 608 19.04 -30.07 -25.23
C THR A 608 19.84 -28.80 -24.94
N HIS A 609 19.65 -27.74 -25.74
CA HIS A 609 20.33 -26.45 -25.55
C HIS A 609 19.85 -25.69 -24.30
N LEU A 610 18.62 -25.95 -23.83
CA LEU A 610 18.07 -25.39 -22.61
C LEU A 610 18.45 -26.24 -21.38
N LYS A 611 18.56 -27.57 -21.52
CA LYS A 611 18.99 -28.46 -20.41
C LYS A 611 20.37 -28.14 -19.84
N ILE A 612 21.26 -27.52 -20.62
CA ILE A 612 22.64 -27.20 -20.21
C ILE A 612 22.69 -25.90 -19.39
N LYS A 613 21.65 -25.07 -19.44
CA LYS A 613 21.63 -23.72 -18.87
C LYS A 613 20.89 -23.72 -17.54
N GLU A 614 21.60 -24.00 -16.45
CA GLU A 614 21.07 -23.84 -15.09
C GLU A 614 21.58 -22.55 -14.44
N PRO A 615 20.70 -21.67 -13.91
CA PRO A 615 19.24 -21.82 -13.83
C PRO A 615 18.51 -21.39 -15.11
N LEU A 616 17.48 -22.15 -15.49
CA LEU A 616 16.61 -21.83 -16.62
C LEU A 616 15.59 -20.75 -16.24
N ALA A 617 15.44 -19.72 -17.06
CA ALA A 617 14.40 -18.71 -16.80
C ALA A 617 13.02 -19.22 -17.25
N ILE A 618 11.97 -19.00 -16.45
CA ILE A 618 10.62 -19.53 -16.72
C ILE A 618 10.04 -19.13 -18.09
N HIS A 619 10.41 -17.97 -18.61
CA HIS A 619 9.97 -17.51 -19.93
C HIS A 619 10.57 -18.35 -21.07
N GLU A 620 11.78 -18.91 -20.89
CA GLU A 620 12.41 -19.81 -21.87
C GLU A 620 11.68 -21.18 -21.87
N LEU A 621 11.22 -21.66 -20.71
CA LEU A 621 10.37 -22.85 -20.61
C LEU A 621 9.02 -22.65 -21.33
N TYR A 622 8.36 -21.50 -21.10
CA TYR A 622 7.10 -21.18 -21.76
C TYR A 622 7.25 -21.06 -23.27
N ALA A 623 8.32 -20.43 -23.76
CA ALA A 623 8.61 -20.37 -25.19
C ALA A 623 8.76 -21.79 -25.78
N ALA A 624 9.53 -22.67 -25.13
CA ALA A 624 9.69 -24.05 -25.58
C ALA A 624 8.37 -24.84 -25.59
N LEU A 625 7.50 -24.65 -24.59
CA LEU A 625 6.18 -25.29 -24.52
C LEU A 625 5.22 -24.80 -25.61
N ILE A 626 5.27 -23.51 -25.95
CA ILE A 626 4.46 -22.92 -27.03
C ILE A 626 4.91 -23.45 -28.39
N SER A 627 6.22 -23.69 -28.56
CA SER A 627 6.81 -24.20 -29.80
C SER A 627 6.82 -25.73 -29.93
N ASP A 628 6.23 -26.48 -28.98
CA ASP A 628 6.14 -27.94 -29.11
C ASP A 628 4.95 -28.33 -30.00
N ASP A 629 5.24 -28.62 -31.26
CA ASP A 629 4.23 -28.99 -32.26
C ASP A 629 3.46 -30.25 -31.88
N LYS A 630 4.10 -31.26 -31.27
CA LYS A 630 3.43 -32.51 -30.88
C LYS A 630 2.39 -32.26 -29.78
N ARG A 631 2.74 -31.43 -28.80
CA ARG A 631 1.84 -30.97 -27.76
C ARG A 631 0.70 -30.15 -28.36
N ASN A 632 0.99 -29.25 -29.29
CA ASN A 632 -0.02 -28.42 -29.95
C ASN A 632 -0.99 -29.26 -30.80
N SER A 633 -0.51 -30.26 -31.54
CA SER A 633 -1.36 -31.23 -32.25
C SER A 633 -2.28 -31.97 -31.27
N MET A 634 -1.76 -32.43 -30.13
CA MET A 634 -2.57 -33.09 -29.11
C MET A 634 -3.65 -32.16 -28.52
N ILE A 635 -3.42 -30.84 -28.46
CA ILE A 635 -4.42 -29.85 -28.02
C ILE A 635 -5.48 -29.61 -29.11
N ILE A 636 -5.12 -29.72 -30.38
CA ILE A 636 -6.05 -29.54 -31.51
C ILE A 636 -6.97 -30.77 -31.67
N GLU A 637 -6.45 -31.96 -31.35
CA GLU A 637 -7.19 -33.23 -31.44
C GLU A 637 -8.18 -33.47 -30.28
N ASP A 638 -7.99 -32.78 -29.15
CA ASP A 638 -8.80 -32.88 -27.91
C ASP A 638 -9.91 -31.80 -27.90
#